data_AF-A0A8X8ZJA7-F1
#
_entry.id   AF-A0A8X8ZJA7-F1
#
_cell.length_a   1.000
_cell.length_b   1.000
_cell.length_c   1.000
_cell.angle_alpha   90.00
_cell.angle_beta   90.00
_cell.angle_gamma   90.00
#
_symmetry.space_group_name_H-M   'P 1'
#
loop_
_entity.id
_entity.type
_entity.pdbx_description
1 polymer ?
#
loop_
_entity_poly.entity_id
_entity_poly.type
_entity_poly.pdbx_seq_one_letter_code
_entity_poly.pdbx_strand_id
1 'polypeptide(L)'
;MWLAMKPFLHFLVLLFIGFKSAASQSIVETLPGYDGALPFKLETGYIGVGENDEVQLFYYFIESENDPARDPLLLWLIGGPGCSALSAFFYEIGPLAFDFENFDGSLPSLVLNPYSWTKVASIIFLDYPVGAGFSYSNTARGYSSSDTNSTQHNYTFLCKWLLAHPEFIKNRLYVSGDSYGGKIVPMLALQIAKGNEAGLEPIMSLKGYIVGNPVTYEDHDSNEQIPYAHRMALISDKQFEMMLIALPFNEVQCTKFVNQVQILDLICKEIPTLPEGGSRRFVPSLVDDRIGFLSLSSQNEPPCHCHIYVTSYVWANDETVREALHIREGMVPYWTRCNVSVTYEKDIESVVEYHQNLSDRGFQALVYSGDHDMSVPYIATLKWIRKLNVSVNEEWRAWTVDGQVAGYTELYKSKIKEAYLMFATIKARGRAYSTRIQAKRVFGNVKKMSAASKSIVETLPGYDGTLPFKLETGYIGVGENDEAQLFYYFIESENDPNRDPLLLWFTGGPGCSAFSGLVYEIGTLAFDFESFDGSLPSLVLNPYSWTKDSILETAANKTGDRVAVSSDIASVSNVAIRLPSEKRSGDLLDPTQWEFEIKGGWLLTHPEFIKNRLYVSGDSYGGKIVPILALQIAKGNEAGLEPIMSLKGYTVGNPVTNEDADSNERIPYAHRMALISDKQFKQARISCNGQYVNPKQSGSTRFLPSLVDDPIDFLSLSSLNEPPFRDDNYVTSNVWANDETGTVGDWIRCNRSFIYEKDIESVVKYHQNLSDRGFQALVYSGDHDMRIPYMATLKWIRQLNLSVNDEWRAWTVDGQVAGYTELYKSKIKEADFMFATVKAR
;
A
#
# COMPACT_ATOMS: atom_id res chain seq x y z
N MET A 1 -69.32 4.41 55.16
CA MET A 1 -68.84 4.09 53.80
C MET A 1 -67.37 4.50 53.64
N TRP A 2 -66.47 4.01 54.52
CA TRP A 2 -65.07 4.49 54.62
C TRP A 2 -64.09 3.39 55.09
N LEU A 3 -64.40 2.12 54.79
CA LEU A 3 -63.65 0.94 55.27
C LEU A 3 -63.33 -0.11 54.18
N ALA A 4 -63.53 0.22 52.90
CA ALA A 4 -63.40 -0.73 51.79
C ALA A 4 -62.29 -0.40 50.77
N MET A 5 -61.36 0.52 51.08
CA MET A 5 -60.33 1.00 50.12
C MET A 5 -58.87 0.70 50.52
N LYS A 6 -58.61 0.01 51.64
CA LYS A 6 -57.23 -0.32 52.05
C LYS A 6 -56.57 -1.55 51.40
N PRO A 7 -57.27 -2.63 50.98
CA PRO A 7 -56.59 -3.78 50.35
C PRO A 7 -56.25 -3.52 48.87
N PHE A 8 -57.03 -2.70 48.18
CA PHE A 8 -56.83 -2.43 46.74
C PHE A 8 -55.55 -1.63 46.46
N LEU A 9 -55.20 -0.68 47.35
CA LEU A 9 -54.00 0.15 47.20
C LEU A 9 -52.70 -0.66 47.45
N HIS A 10 -52.72 -1.64 48.35
CA HIS A 10 -51.57 -2.53 48.57
C HIS A 10 -51.34 -3.48 47.39
N PHE A 11 -52.41 -3.95 46.75
CA PHE A 11 -52.30 -4.80 45.55
C PHE A 11 -51.74 -4.03 44.35
N LEU A 12 -52.13 -2.76 44.18
CA LEU A 12 -51.56 -1.86 43.17
C LEU A 12 -50.08 -1.52 43.45
N VAL A 13 -49.69 -1.24 44.69
CA VAL A 13 -48.29 -0.95 45.03
C VAL A 13 -47.39 -2.20 44.87
N LEU A 14 -47.89 -3.40 45.16
CA LEU A 14 -47.15 -4.64 44.89
C LEU A 14 -47.01 -4.95 43.38
N LEU A 15 -47.97 -4.54 42.55
CA LEU A 15 -47.88 -4.65 41.09
C LEU A 15 -46.81 -3.71 40.48
N PHE A 16 -46.51 -2.58 41.12
CA PHE A 16 -45.45 -1.65 40.68
C PHE A 16 -44.04 -2.02 41.17
N ILE A 17 -43.89 -3.02 42.03
CA ILE A 17 -42.58 -3.50 42.54
C ILE A 17 -42.10 -4.76 41.78
N GLY A 18 -42.91 -5.28 40.86
CA GLY A 18 -42.70 -6.56 40.15
C GLY A 18 -42.04 -6.51 38.77
N PHE A 19 -41.81 -5.34 38.18
CA PHE A 19 -41.10 -5.20 36.89
C PHE A 19 -39.83 -4.36 37.06
N LYS A 20 -38.81 -4.95 37.69
CA LYS A 20 -37.45 -4.71 37.19
C LYS A 20 -37.40 -5.35 35.80
N SER A 21 -37.50 -4.55 34.74
CA SER A 21 -36.91 -4.97 33.46
C SER A 21 -35.47 -5.32 33.77
N ALA A 22 -35.05 -6.56 33.52
CA ALA A 22 -33.65 -6.94 33.71
C ALA A 22 -32.84 -6.07 32.74
N ALA A 23 -31.98 -5.20 33.29
CA ALA A 23 -31.17 -4.31 32.48
C ALA A 23 -30.31 -5.19 31.56
N SER A 24 -30.58 -5.11 30.25
CA SER A 24 -29.93 -5.93 29.23
C SER A 24 -28.65 -5.26 28.72
N GLN A 25 -27.97 -4.54 29.63
CA GLN A 25 -26.76 -3.76 29.45
C GLN A 25 -25.89 -3.91 30.70
N SER A 26 -24.58 -3.98 30.54
CA SER A 26 -23.61 -4.18 31.61
C SER A 26 -22.36 -3.35 31.33
N ILE A 27 -21.80 -2.73 32.37
CA ILE A 27 -20.53 -2.02 32.29
C ILE A 27 -19.40 -3.03 32.50
N VAL A 28 -18.47 -3.08 31.55
CA VAL A 28 -17.31 -3.96 31.56
C VAL A 28 -16.12 -3.19 32.14
N GLU A 29 -15.76 -3.47 33.39
CA GLU A 29 -14.63 -2.80 34.06
C GLU A 29 -13.27 -3.38 33.67
N THR A 30 -13.22 -4.66 33.30
CA THR A 30 -12.00 -5.41 32.95
C THR A 30 -12.27 -6.34 31.77
N LEU A 31 -11.33 -6.47 30.84
CA LEU A 31 -11.37 -7.48 29.77
C LEU A 31 -10.17 -8.42 29.88
N PRO A 32 -10.37 -9.75 29.78
CA PRO A 32 -9.25 -10.69 29.69
C PRO A 32 -8.34 -10.33 28.51
N GLY A 33 -7.02 -10.39 28.74
CA GLY A 33 -5.99 -9.90 27.81
C GLY A 33 -5.57 -8.45 28.05
N TYR A 34 -6.37 -7.61 28.73
CA TYR A 34 -5.95 -6.27 29.16
C TYR A 34 -5.48 -6.30 30.62
N ASP A 35 -4.35 -5.65 30.94
CA ASP A 35 -3.85 -5.59 32.32
C ASP A 35 -4.55 -4.47 33.10
N GLY A 36 -5.32 -4.87 34.11
CA GLY A 36 -6.07 -3.97 34.99
C GLY A 36 -7.42 -3.52 34.45
N ALA A 37 -7.92 -2.40 35.00
CA ALA A 37 -9.21 -1.82 34.62
C ALA A 37 -9.11 -1.03 33.30
N LEU A 38 -10.15 -1.09 32.48
CA LEU A 38 -10.21 -0.33 31.22
C LEU A 38 -10.14 1.19 31.50
N PRO A 39 -9.31 1.96 30.78
CA PRO A 39 -9.19 3.40 30.96
C PRO A 39 -10.32 4.20 30.31
N PHE A 40 -11.32 3.52 29.75
CA PHE A 40 -12.53 4.07 29.12
C PHE A 40 -13.74 3.24 29.56
N LYS A 41 -14.94 3.84 29.55
CA LYS A 41 -16.18 3.10 29.85
C LYS A 41 -16.60 2.28 28.64
N LEU A 42 -16.55 0.96 28.78
CA LEU A 42 -17.16 -0.01 27.87
C LEU A 42 -18.50 -0.48 28.48
N GLU A 43 -19.56 -0.38 27.70
CA GLU A 43 -20.85 -1.04 27.97
C GLU A 43 -21.11 -2.09 26.90
N THR A 44 -21.61 -3.25 27.30
CA THR A 44 -22.12 -4.28 26.37
C THR A 44 -23.57 -4.60 26.67
N GLY A 45 -24.31 -5.06 25.67
CA GLY A 45 -25.70 -5.44 25.90
C GLY A 45 -26.43 -5.97 24.69
N TYR A 46 -27.70 -6.33 24.92
CA TYR A 46 -28.62 -6.80 23.88
C TYR A 46 -29.87 -5.92 23.84
N ILE A 47 -30.30 -5.54 22.63
CA ILE A 47 -31.59 -4.89 22.38
C ILE A 47 -32.45 -5.77 21.48
N GLY A 48 -33.69 -5.99 21.92
CA GLY A 48 -34.70 -6.73 21.15
C GLY A 48 -35.26 -5.89 20.00
N VAL A 49 -35.41 -6.51 18.82
CA VAL A 49 -35.97 -5.93 17.59
C VAL A 49 -36.77 -7.00 16.82
N GLY A 50 -37.43 -6.61 15.73
CA GLY A 50 -38.32 -7.49 14.96
C GLY A 50 -39.70 -7.64 15.59
N GLU A 51 -40.48 -8.63 15.14
CA GLU A 51 -41.80 -8.90 15.72
C GLU A 51 -41.64 -9.47 17.14
N ASN A 52 -42.31 -8.86 18.11
CA ASN A 52 -42.28 -9.28 19.53
C ASN A 52 -40.86 -9.39 20.14
N ASP A 53 -39.91 -8.58 19.67
CA ASP A 53 -38.51 -8.56 20.10
C ASP A 53 -37.79 -9.92 19.94
N GLU A 54 -38.20 -10.71 18.94
CA GLU A 54 -37.64 -12.05 18.70
C GLU A 54 -36.16 -12.05 18.30
N VAL A 55 -35.69 -11.00 17.62
CA VAL A 55 -34.28 -10.78 17.27
C VAL A 55 -33.59 -9.98 18.37
N GLN A 56 -32.39 -10.38 18.76
CA GLN A 56 -31.59 -9.77 19.83
C GLN A 56 -30.26 -9.31 19.25
N LEU A 57 -30.11 -8.01 19.03
CA LEU A 57 -28.86 -7.43 18.52
C LEU A 57 -27.93 -7.07 19.67
N PHE A 58 -26.68 -7.56 19.59
CA PHE A 58 -25.61 -7.29 20.53
C PHE A 58 -24.82 -6.04 20.13
N TYR A 59 -24.35 -5.28 21.12
CA TYR A 59 -23.53 -4.10 20.88
C TYR A 59 -22.40 -3.94 21.89
N TYR A 60 -21.37 -3.22 21.46
CA TYR A 60 -20.32 -2.65 22.30
C TYR A 60 -20.45 -1.13 22.21
N PHE A 61 -20.65 -0.44 23.33
CA PHE A 61 -20.70 1.01 23.40
C PHE A 61 -19.50 1.54 24.19
N ILE A 62 -18.82 2.53 23.63
CA ILE A 62 -17.67 3.19 24.27
C ILE A 62 -17.93 4.68 24.31
N GLU A 63 -17.83 5.27 25.50
CA GLU A 63 -17.93 6.72 25.68
C GLU A 63 -16.69 7.43 25.13
N SER A 64 -16.86 8.68 24.67
CA SER A 64 -15.76 9.53 24.23
C SER A 64 -14.71 9.67 25.35
N GLU A 65 -13.44 9.50 25.03
CA GLU A 65 -12.31 9.74 25.95
C GLU A 65 -12.15 11.24 26.31
N ASN A 66 -12.89 12.14 25.64
CA ASN A 66 -12.81 13.59 25.80
C ASN A 66 -14.00 14.19 26.59
N ASP A 67 -15.17 14.38 25.96
CA ASP A 67 -16.39 14.89 26.62
C ASP A 67 -17.65 14.17 26.07
N PRO A 68 -18.03 13.01 26.63
CA PRO A 68 -19.15 12.22 26.11
C PRO A 68 -20.51 12.94 26.16
N ALA A 69 -20.66 14.00 26.97
CA ALA A 69 -21.89 14.79 27.02
C ALA A 69 -22.00 15.81 25.86
N ARG A 70 -20.94 16.03 25.08
CA ARG A 70 -20.87 17.03 23.99
C ARG A 70 -20.38 16.48 22.66
N ASP A 71 -19.56 15.43 22.71
CA ASP A 71 -19.00 14.77 21.54
C ASP A 71 -20.07 14.00 20.75
N PRO A 72 -19.84 13.73 19.46
CA PRO A 72 -20.80 13.01 18.64
C PRO A 72 -21.12 11.62 19.20
N LEU A 73 -22.34 11.15 18.92
CA LEU A 73 -22.67 9.73 18.97
C LEU A 73 -22.51 9.17 17.56
N LEU A 74 -21.73 8.10 17.43
CA LEU A 74 -21.45 7.42 16.18
C LEU A 74 -21.98 5.98 16.25
N LEU A 75 -22.88 5.59 15.34
CA LEU A 75 -23.22 4.18 15.13
C LEU A 75 -22.34 3.61 14.03
N TRP A 76 -21.54 2.58 14.32
CA TRP A 76 -20.68 1.90 13.35
C TRP A 76 -21.29 0.56 12.91
N LEU A 77 -21.46 0.44 11.59
CA LEU A 77 -22.11 -0.66 10.89
C LEU A 77 -21.12 -1.31 9.91
N ILE A 78 -20.42 -2.35 10.36
CA ILE A 78 -19.50 -3.10 9.50
C ILE A 78 -20.25 -3.91 8.43
N GLY A 79 -19.65 -4.08 7.24
CA GLY A 79 -20.28 -4.79 6.13
C GLY A 79 -20.25 -6.33 6.19
N GLY A 80 -19.87 -6.95 5.07
CA GLY A 80 -20.02 -8.38 4.83
C GLY A 80 -20.96 -8.66 3.65
N PRO A 81 -22.28 -8.90 3.87
CA PRO A 81 -23.01 -8.80 5.13
C PRO A 81 -22.70 -9.94 6.12
N GLY A 82 -23.07 -9.76 7.39
CA GLY A 82 -22.93 -10.80 8.43
C GLY A 82 -21.61 -10.77 9.20
N CYS A 83 -20.79 -9.72 9.06
CA CYS A 83 -19.57 -9.55 9.85
C CYS A 83 -19.83 -8.91 11.22
N SER A 84 -19.05 -9.34 12.22
CA SER A 84 -19.09 -8.83 13.58
C SER A 84 -18.38 -7.48 13.70
N ALA A 85 -19.01 -6.53 14.39
CA ALA A 85 -18.47 -5.19 14.63
C ALA A 85 -17.26 -5.20 15.59
N LEU A 86 -16.99 -6.34 16.26
CA LEU A 86 -15.72 -6.58 16.95
C LEU A 86 -14.51 -6.43 16.02
N SER A 87 -14.70 -6.65 14.71
CA SER A 87 -13.68 -6.38 13.71
C SER A 87 -13.31 -4.89 13.65
N ALA A 88 -14.29 -4.01 13.67
CA ALA A 88 -14.07 -2.57 13.68
C ALA A 88 -13.55 -2.07 15.03
N PHE A 89 -13.91 -2.76 16.11
CA PHE A 89 -13.40 -2.51 17.46
C PHE A 89 -11.88 -2.76 17.55
N PHE A 90 -11.36 -3.90 17.10
CA PHE A 90 -9.94 -4.23 17.25
C PHE A 90 -9.04 -3.86 16.07
N TYR A 91 -9.57 -3.87 14.84
CA TYR A 91 -8.74 -3.73 13.63
C TYR A 91 -8.85 -2.35 12.98
N GLU A 92 -9.93 -1.61 13.21
CA GLU A 92 -10.20 -0.36 12.51
C GLU A 92 -10.09 0.87 13.43
N ILE A 93 -11.14 1.15 14.23
CA ILE A 93 -11.34 2.45 14.90
C ILE A 93 -11.49 2.37 16.43
N GLY A 94 -11.71 1.19 17.01
CA GLY A 94 -11.95 1.06 18.46
C GLY A 94 -10.71 1.30 19.33
N PRO A 95 -10.89 1.33 20.67
CA PRO A 95 -9.88 1.80 21.62
C PRO A 95 -8.78 0.78 21.95
N LEU A 96 -8.93 -0.47 21.51
CA LEU A 96 -7.99 -1.56 21.74
C LEU A 96 -7.55 -2.18 20.42
N ALA A 97 -6.38 -2.83 20.44
CA ALA A 97 -5.92 -3.75 19.40
C ALA A 97 -5.33 -4.99 20.07
N PHE A 98 -5.22 -6.09 19.33
CA PHE A 98 -4.47 -7.26 19.78
C PHE A 98 -2.96 -7.02 19.64
N ASP A 99 -2.19 -7.43 20.64
CA ASP A 99 -0.75 -7.62 20.49
C ASP A 99 -0.51 -8.91 19.69
N PHE A 100 -0.42 -8.76 18.38
CA PHE A 100 -0.18 -9.87 17.47
C PHE A 100 1.29 -10.29 17.42
N GLU A 101 2.22 -9.39 17.71
CA GLU A 101 3.67 -9.67 17.66
C GLU A 101 4.08 -10.66 18.75
N ASN A 102 3.44 -10.58 19.93
CA ASN A 102 3.67 -11.49 21.05
C ASN A 102 2.62 -12.62 21.16
N PHE A 103 1.84 -12.88 20.10
CA PHE A 103 0.77 -13.89 20.13
C PHE A 103 1.29 -15.32 19.98
N ASP A 104 1.26 -16.09 21.08
CA ASP A 104 1.71 -17.49 21.15
C ASP A 104 0.62 -18.54 20.84
N GLY A 105 -0.59 -18.10 20.49
CA GLY A 105 -1.77 -18.97 20.31
C GLY A 105 -2.59 -19.23 21.58
N SER A 106 -2.21 -18.66 22.73
CA SER A 106 -3.03 -18.63 23.94
C SER A 106 -4.01 -17.43 23.92
N LEU A 107 -4.56 -17.01 25.07
CA LEU A 107 -5.44 -15.84 25.14
C LEU A 107 -4.62 -14.58 24.77
N PRO A 108 -4.96 -13.84 23.68
CA PRO A 108 -4.13 -12.74 23.22
C PRO A 108 -4.18 -11.54 24.16
N SER A 109 -3.04 -10.87 24.32
CA SER A 109 -2.92 -9.61 25.03
C SER A 109 -3.58 -8.46 24.25
N LEU A 110 -4.09 -7.47 24.97
CA LEU A 110 -4.77 -6.29 24.45
C LEU A 110 -3.95 -5.03 24.75
N VAL A 111 -3.69 -4.23 23.73
CA VAL A 111 -2.99 -2.95 23.83
C VAL A 111 -3.93 -1.80 23.46
N LEU A 112 -3.66 -0.60 23.98
CA LEU A 112 -4.43 0.60 23.61
C LEU A 112 -4.13 0.99 22.16
N ASN A 113 -5.18 1.35 21.41
CA ASN A 113 -5.05 1.94 20.07
C ASN A 113 -4.96 3.47 20.19
N PRO A 114 -3.77 4.08 20.02
CA PRO A 114 -3.63 5.53 20.14
C PRO A 114 -4.25 6.28 18.94
N TYR A 115 -4.72 5.57 17.90
CA TYR A 115 -5.40 6.10 16.71
C TYR A 115 -6.94 5.99 16.81
N SER A 116 -7.50 5.58 17.95
CA SER A 116 -8.93 5.31 18.08
C SER A 116 -9.80 6.56 17.86
N TRP A 117 -10.95 6.36 17.21
CA TRP A 117 -11.96 7.40 17.02
C TRP A 117 -12.73 7.72 18.32
N THR A 118 -12.63 6.86 19.34
CA THR A 118 -13.21 7.13 20.67
C THR A 118 -12.58 8.34 21.36
N LYS A 119 -11.42 8.83 20.87
CA LYS A 119 -10.81 10.11 21.30
C LYS A 119 -11.64 11.35 21.01
N VAL A 120 -12.63 11.26 20.12
CA VAL A 120 -13.43 12.41 19.65
C VAL A 120 -14.93 12.14 19.51
N ALA A 121 -15.40 10.93 19.84
CA ALA A 121 -16.79 10.52 19.71
C ALA A 121 -17.12 9.35 20.65
N SER A 122 -18.37 9.26 21.09
CA SER A 122 -18.90 8.04 21.72
C SER A 122 -19.40 7.11 20.61
N ILE A 123 -19.05 5.82 20.63
CA ILE A 123 -19.24 4.91 19.49
C ILE A 123 -20.01 3.66 19.90
N ILE A 124 -21.07 3.34 19.16
CA ILE A 124 -21.80 2.08 19.24
C ILE A 124 -21.33 1.19 18.08
N PHE A 125 -20.67 0.08 18.40
CA PHE A 125 -20.34 -1.01 17.49
C PHE A 125 -21.46 -2.04 17.56
N LEU A 126 -22.23 -2.20 16.48
CA LEU A 126 -23.42 -3.05 16.45
C LEU A 126 -23.16 -4.34 15.66
N ASP A 127 -23.34 -5.51 16.28
CA ASP A 127 -23.35 -6.77 15.56
C ASP A 127 -24.67 -6.90 14.78
N TYR A 128 -24.62 -6.75 13.46
CA TYR A 128 -25.79 -6.84 12.58
C TYR A 128 -25.39 -7.47 11.22
N PRO A 129 -26.36 -8.03 10.45
CA PRO A 129 -27.72 -8.39 10.85
C PRO A 129 -27.74 -9.49 11.92
N VAL A 130 -28.93 -9.96 12.27
CA VAL A 130 -29.13 -11.16 13.09
C VAL A 130 -28.24 -12.32 12.63
N GLY A 131 -27.54 -12.97 13.57
CA GLY A 131 -26.57 -14.03 13.29
C GLY A 131 -25.13 -13.55 13.02
N ALA A 132 -24.87 -12.24 12.92
CA ALA A 132 -23.52 -11.68 12.97
C ALA A 132 -23.00 -11.64 14.41
N GLY A 133 -21.73 -11.99 14.62
CA GLY A 133 -21.06 -11.90 15.93
C GLY A 133 -21.83 -12.59 17.05
N PHE A 134 -22.23 -11.84 18.08
CA PHE A 134 -23.05 -12.34 19.20
C PHE A 134 -24.56 -12.09 19.06
N SER A 135 -25.02 -11.47 17.96
CA SER A 135 -26.44 -11.23 17.68
C SER A 135 -27.17 -12.49 17.25
N TYR A 136 -28.37 -12.71 17.78
CA TYR A 136 -29.11 -13.97 17.61
C TYR A 136 -30.63 -13.77 17.52
N SER A 137 -31.37 -14.82 17.24
CA SER A 137 -32.84 -14.83 17.29
C SER A 137 -33.36 -15.96 18.17
N ASN A 138 -34.44 -15.67 18.90
CA ASN A 138 -35.18 -16.65 19.70
C ASN A 138 -36.09 -17.55 18.83
N THR A 139 -36.34 -17.18 17.57
CA THR A 139 -37.13 -17.95 16.61
C THR A 139 -36.31 -18.29 15.37
N ALA A 140 -36.57 -19.45 14.77
CA ALA A 140 -35.91 -19.84 13.51
C ALA A 140 -36.22 -18.86 12.36
N ARG A 141 -37.40 -18.24 12.37
CA ARG A 141 -37.82 -17.24 11.38
C ARG A 141 -37.04 -15.93 11.50
N GLY A 142 -36.76 -15.48 12.72
CA GLY A 142 -36.04 -14.23 12.95
C GLY A 142 -34.58 -14.24 12.47
N TYR A 143 -34.02 -15.38 12.04
CA TYR A 143 -32.71 -15.45 11.36
C TYR A 143 -32.76 -15.12 9.86
N SER A 144 -33.94 -14.98 9.26
CA SER A 144 -34.08 -14.51 7.86
C SER A 144 -34.10 -12.99 7.81
N SER A 145 -33.22 -12.38 7.01
CA SER A 145 -33.08 -10.93 6.91
C SER A 145 -32.89 -10.45 5.46
N SER A 146 -32.96 -9.14 5.25
CA SER A 146 -32.73 -8.46 3.97
C SER A 146 -32.13 -7.07 4.18
N ASP A 147 -31.72 -6.35 3.13
CA ASP A 147 -31.26 -4.95 3.24
C ASP A 147 -32.33 -4.07 3.88
N THR A 148 -33.58 -4.22 3.45
CA THR A 148 -34.73 -3.52 4.03
C THR A 148 -34.97 -3.91 5.49
N ASN A 149 -35.00 -5.22 5.80
CA ASN A 149 -35.31 -5.69 7.15
C ASN A 149 -34.18 -5.36 8.16
N SER A 150 -32.94 -5.51 7.73
CA SER A 150 -31.73 -5.15 8.48
C SER A 150 -31.71 -3.65 8.82
N THR A 151 -32.04 -2.79 7.86
CA THR A 151 -32.18 -1.34 8.09
C THR A 151 -33.28 -1.03 9.11
N GLN A 152 -34.44 -1.67 9.00
CA GLN A 152 -35.56 -1.50 9.94
C GLN A 152 -35.18 -1.96 11.37
N HIS A 153 -34.45 -3.06 11.50
CA HIS A 153 -33.92 -3.54 12.77
C HIS A 153 -32.91 -2.56 13.37
N ASN A 154 -31.96 -2.04 12.58
CA ASN A 154 -30.97 -1.05 13.03
C ASN A 154 -31.62 0.28 13.46
N TYR A 155 -32.66 0.73 12.76
CA TYR A 155 -33.46 1.89 13.17
C TYR A 155 -34.16 1.64 14.51
N THR A 156 -34.81 0.48 14.66
CA THR A 156 -35.52 0.09 15.89
C THR A 156 -34.56 -0.05 17.07
N PHE A 157 -33.38 -0.63 16.84
CA PHE A 157 -32.28 -0.71 17.80
C PHE A 157 -31.91 0.69 18.30
N LEU A 158 -31.61 1.62 17.39
CA LEU A 158 -31.13 2.96 17.76
C LEU A 158 -32.21 3.77 18.50
N CYS A 159 -33.48 3.65 18.12
CA CYS A 159 -34.60 4.21 18.87
C CYS A 159 -34.62 3.69 20.32
N LYS A 160 -34.57 2.37 20.51
CA LYS A 160 -34.61 1.75 21.85
C LYS A 160 -33.37 2.08 22.67
N TRP A 161 -32.19 2.10 22.04
CA TRP A 161 -30.92 2.45 22.70
C TRP A 161 -30.95 3.89 23.23
N LEU A 162 -31.39 4.86 22.40
CA LEU A 162 -31.52 6.26 22.81
C LEU A 162 -32.61 6.50 23.88
N LEU A 163 -33.67 5.68 23.91
CA LEU A 163 -34.66 5.72 24.99
C LEU A 163 -34.14 5.15 26.32
N ALA A 164 -33.20 4.21 26.27
CA ALA A 164 -32.47 3.72 27.45
C ALA A 164 -31.36 4.69 27.90
N HIS A 165 -30.79 5.45 26.96
CA HIS A 165 -29.68 6.38 27.16
C HIS A 165 -30.07 7.84 26.82
N PRO A 166 -31.01 8.44 27.58
CA PRO A 166 -31.59 9.74 27.25
C PRO A 166 -30.58 10.90 27.26
N GLU A 167 -29.44 10.74 27.92
CA GLU A 167 -28.32 11.69 27.91
C GLU A 167 -27.74 11.88 26.50
N PHE A 168 -27.71 10.84 25.66
CA PHE A 168 -27.16 10.91 24.30
C PHE A 168 -28.15 11.41 23.23
N ILE A 169 -29.45 11.58 23.54
CA ILE A 169 -30.47 12.07 22.58
C ILE A 169 -30.08 13.42 21.95
N LYS A 170 -29.40 14.29 22.71
CA LYS A 170 -29.00 15.62 22.25
C LYS A 170 -27.67 15.64 21.50
N ASN A 171 -26.85 14.59 21.61
CA ASN A 171 -25.55 14.51 20.97
C ASN A 171 -25.71 14.53 19.45
N ARG A 172 -24.69 15.03 18.75
CA ARG A 172 -24.69 15.03 17.27
C ARG A 172 -24.59 13.59 16.79
N LEU A 173 -25.67 13.06 16.23
CA LEU A 173 -25.70 11.69 15.73
C LEU A 173 -25.10 11.62 14.31
N TYR A 174 -24.23 10.64 14.10
CA TYR A 174 -23.79 10.19 12.79
C TYR A 174 -23.99 8.67 12.69
N VAL A 175 -24.43 8.20 11.53
CA VAL A 175 -24.45 6.76 11.20
C VAL A 175 -23.33 6.47 10.22
N SER A 176 -22.62 5.38 10.43
CA SER A 176 -21.35 5.10 9.74
C SER A 176 -21.13 3.62 9.49
N GLY A 177 -20.28 3.28 8.54
CA GLY A 177 -19.97 1.90 8.20
C GLY A 177 -18.99 1.77 7.05
N ASP A 178 -18.49 0.57 6.85
CA ASP A 178 -17.61 0.23 5.72
C ASP A 178 -18.33 -0.71 4.74
N SER A 179 -17.71 -1.04 3.60
CA SER A 179 -18.06 -2.26 2.86
C SER A 179 -19.54 -2.30 2.44
N TYR A 180 -20.23 -3.40 2.70
CA TYR A 180 -21.67 -3.60 2.52
C TYR A 180 -22.53 -2.71 3.45
N GLY A 181 -21.96 -2.21 4.55
CA GLY A 181 -22.54 -1.10 5.33
C GLY A 181 -22.73 0.16 4.49
N GLY A 182 -21.99 0.31 3.38
CA GLY A 182 -22.22 1.29 2.32
C GLY A 182 -23.65 1.31 1.75
N LYS A 183 -24.37 0.18 1.75
CA LYS A 183 -25.82 0.14 1.47
C LYS A 183 -26.67 0.55 2.66
N ILE A 184 -26.40 -0.04 3.83
CA ILE A 184 -27.28 0.06 5.00
C ILE A 184 -27.24 1.44 5.66
N VAL A 185 -26.08 2.10 5.68
CA VAL A 185 -25.87 3.43 6.26
C VAL A 185 -26.74 4.52 5.61
N PRO A 186 -26.76 4.72 4.27
CA PRO A 186 -27.63 5.71 3.64
C PRO A 186 -29.12 5.35 3.72
N MET A 187 -29.47 4.05 3.73
CA MET A 187 -30.85 3.61 3.98
C MET A 187 -31.31 4.01 5.39
N LEU A 188 -30.49 3.72 6.40
CA LEU A 188 -30.76 4.05 7.80
C LEU A 188 -30.81 5.56 8.04
N ALA A 189 -29.85 6.31 7.51
CA ALA A 189 -29.83 7.77 7.60
C ALA A 189 -31.13 8.39 7.02
N LEU A 190 -31.61 7.88 5.88
CA LEU A 190 -32.84 8.35 5.26
C LEU A 190 -34.08 7.95 6.08
N GLN A 191 -34.07 6.78 6.70
CA GLN A 191 -35.14 6.35 7.61
C GLN A 191 -35.22 7.23 8.86
N ILE A 192 -34.08 7.56 9.49
CA ILE A 192 -34.00 8.50 10.62
C ILE A 192 -34.52 9.88 10.21
N ALA A 193 -34.10 10.40 9.05
CA ALA A 193 -34.57 11.69 8.54
C ALA A 193 -36.10 11.72 8.34
N LYS A 194 -36.68 10.66 7.78
CA LYS A 194 -38.14 10.53 7.62
C LYS A 194 -38.88 10.40 8.95
N GLY A 195 -38.31 9.66 9.91
CA GLY A 195 -38.87 9.52 11.27
C GLY A 195 -38.93 10.86 12.00
N ASN A 196 -37.84 11.62 11.97
CA ASN A 196 -37.77 12.98 12.52
C ASN A 196 -38.80 13.93 11.87
N GLU A 197 -38.91 13.92 10.53
CA GLU A 197 -39.89 14.73 9.80
C GLU A 197 -41.35 14.36 10.12
N ALA A 198 -41.61 13.09 10.43
CA ALA A 198 -42.91 12.60 10.86
C ALA A 198 -43.19 12.82 12.37
N GLY A 199 -42.23 13.37 13.12
CA GLY A 199 -42.39 13.61 14.56
C GLY A 199 -42.35 12.33 15.41
N LEU A 200 -41.66 11.28 14.95
CA LEU A 200 -41.51 10.04 15.70
C LEU A 200 -40.41 10.16 16.77
N GLU A 201 -40.76 9.89 18.03
CA GLU A 201 -39.80 9.89 19.14
C GLU A 201 -39.01 8.56 19.23
N PRO A 202 -37.73 8.57 19.65
CA PRO A 202 -36.96 9.76 20.03
C PRO A 202 -36.50 10.56 18.81
N ILE A 203 -36.71 11.88 18.80
CA ILE A 203 -36.19 12.76 17.74
C ILE A 203 -34.65 12.76 17.76
N MET A 204 -34.04 12.16 16.74
CA MET A 204 -32.59 11.95 16.69
C MET A 204 -31.87 13.14 16.07
N SER A 205 -30.82 13.65 16.72
CA SER A 205 -30.04 14.81 16.26
C SER A 205 -29.05 14.47 15.13
N LEU A 206 -29.50 13.75 14.09
CA LEU A 206 -28.72 13.34 12.92
C LEU A 206 -28.10 14.57 12.22
N LYS A 207 -26.79 14.53 11.94
CA LYS A 207 -26.04 15.58 11.23
C LYS A 207 -25.49 15.13 9.88
N GLY A 208 -25.21 13.84 9.74
CA GLY A 208 -24.65 13.29 8.53
C GLY A 208 -24.36 11.80 8.66
N TYR A 209 -23.65 11.26 7.69
CA TYR A 209 -23.26 9.86 7.64
C TYR A 209 -21.85 9.70 7.05
N ILE A 210 -21.22 8.56 7.35
CA ILE A 210 -19.84 8.25 6.94
C ILE A 210 -19.82 6.88 6.28
N VAL A 211 -19.23 6.74 5.08
CA VAL A 211 -19.11 5.44 4.43
C VAL A 211 -17.70 5.19 3.85
N GLY A 212 -17.08 4.08 4.25
CA GLY A 212 -15.72 3.68 3.85
C GLY A 212 -15.73 2.51 2.87
N ASN A 213 -15.00 2.63 1.75
CA ASN A 213 -14.98 1.63 0.66
C ASN A 213 -16.39 1.04 0.35
N PRO A 214 -17.39 1.91 0.05
CA PRO A 214 -18.79 1.54 0.10
C PRO A 214 -19.27 0.75 -1.12
N VAL A 215 -19.85 -0.43 -0.89
CA VAL A 215 -20.70 -1.07 -1.89
C VAL A 215 -21.98 -0.24 -2.01
N THR A 216 -22.28 0.25 -3.20
CA THR A 216 -23.49 1.04 -3.47
C THR A 216 -24.37 0.47 -4.58
N TYR A 217 -23.78 -0.23 -5.54
CA TYR A 217 -24.45 -0.99 -6.59
C TYR A 217 -23.48 -2.10 -7.05
N GLU A 218 -23.62 -3.28 -6.47
CA GLU A 218 -22.63 -4.37 -6.48
C GLU A 218 -22.09 -4.73 -7.88
N ASP A 219 -22.96 -4.96 -8.87
CA ASP A 219 -22.53 -5.26 -10.24
C ASP A 219 -21.77 -4.08 -10.88
N HIS A 220 -22.23 -2.85 -10.67
CA HIS A 220 -21.60 -1.65 -11.22
C HIS A 220 -20.29 -1.28 -10.54
N ASP A 221 -20.16 -1.56 -9.24
CA ASP A 221 -18.93 -1.36 -8.50
C ASP A 221 -17.88 -2.42 -8.89
N SER A 222 -18.32 -3.67 -9.11
CA SER A 222 -17.48 -4.78 -9.58
C SER A 222 -16.96 -4.56 -11.02
N ASN A 223 -17.78 -3.97 -11.90
CA ASN A 223 -17.35 -3.60 -13.26
C ASN A 223 -16.13 -2.63 -13.28
N GLU A 224 -15.84 -1.92 -12.18
CA GLU A 224 -14.65 -1.07 -12.11
C GLU A 224 -13.38 -1.80 -11.65
N GLN A 225 -13.46 -3.07 -11.24
CA GLN A 225 -12.27 -3.85 -10.85
C GLN A 225 -11.27 -4.01 -12.00
N ILE A 226 -11.73 -4.20 -13.24
CA ILE A 226 -10.86 -4.32 -14.42
C ILE A 226 -10.18 -2.98 -14.79
N PRO A 227 -10.90 -1.84 -14.90
CA PRO A 227 -10.28 -0.52 -14.98
C PRO A 227 -9.31 -0.19 -13.82
N TYR A 228 -9.59 -0.66 -12.61
CA TYR A 228 -8.70 -0.49 -11.46
C TYR A 228 -7.42 -1.32 -11.60
N ALA A 229 -7.54 -2.61 -11.94
CA ALA A 229 -6.40 -3.50 -12.17
C ALA A 229 -5.47 -2.98 -13.28
N HIS A 230 -6.02 -2.38 -14.34
CA HIS A 230 -5.23 -1.72 -15.39
C HIS A 230 -4.49 -0.47 -14.91
N ARG A 231 -5.10 0.33 -14.02
CA ARG A 231 -4.46 1.50 -13.40
C ARG A 231 -3.28 1.09 -12.51
N MET A 232 -3.42 0.03 -11.73
CA MET A 232 -2.40 -0.50 -10.80
C MET A 232 -1.42 -1.49 -11.47
N ALA A 233 -1.27 -1.46 -12.79
CA ALA A 233 -0.36 -2.31 -13.56
C ALA A 233 -0.56 -3.85 -13.42
N LEU A 234 -1.67 -4.31 -12.86
CA LEU A 234 -1.99 -5.73 -12.64
C LEU A 234 -2.40 -6.47 -13.94
N ILE A 235 -2.78 -5.72 -14.98
CA ILE A 235 -3.04 -6.24 -16.33
C ILE A 235 -2.45 -5.31 -17.40
N SER A 236 -1.95 -5.89 -18.49
CA SER A 236 -1.40 -5.16 -19.63
C SER A 236 -2.47 -4.40 -20.44
N ASP A 237 -2.04 -3.41 -21.24
CA ASP A 237 -2.93 -2.68 -22.15
C ASP A 237 -3.70 -3.65 -23.10
N LYS A 238 -3.03 -4.70 -23.62
CA LYS A 238 -3.65 -5.72 -24.47
C LYS A 238 -4.70 -6.54 -23.72
N GLN A 239 -4.41 -6.97 -22.49
CA GLN A 239 -5.38 -7.69 -21.65
C GLN A 239 -6.60 -6.82 -21.34
N PHE A 240 -6.38 -5.55 -20.99
CA PHE A 240 -7.44 -4.58 -20.76
C PHE A 240 -8.32 -4.36 -22.01
N GLU A 241 -7.72 -4.13 -23.19
CA GLU A 241 -8.46 -4.00 -24.45
C GLU A 241 -9.27 -5.26 -24.81
N MET A 242 -8.71 -6.46 -24.59
CA MET A 242 -9.45 -7.72 -24.78
C MET A 242 -10.61 -7.86 -23.80
N MET A 243 -10.44 -7.46 -22.53
CA MET A 243 -11.48 -7.50 -21.49
C MET A 243 -12.57 -6.44 -21.69
N LEU A 244 -12.32 -5.36 -22.42
CA LEU A 244 -13.36 -4.41 -22.85
C LEU A 244 -14.24 -4.94 -23.99
N ILE A 245 -13.78 -5.96 -24.72
CA ILE A 245 -14.48 -6.55 -25.87
C ILE A 245 -15.15 -7.87 -25.50
N ALA A 246 -14.49 -8.69 -24.67
CA ALA A 246 -15.06 -9.91 -24.11
C ALA A 246 -16.01 -9.56 -22.95
N LEU A 247 -17.26 -10.06 -23.01
CA LEU A 247 -18.20 -10.00 -21.88
C LEU A 247 -17.57 -10.56 -20.59
N PRO A 248 -17.99 -10.09 -19.39
CA PRO A 248 -17.22 -10.19 -18.13
C PRO A 248 -17.22 -11.61 -17.51
N PHE A 249 -16.72 -12.59 -18.24
CA PHE A 249 -16.71 -14.01 -17.86
C PHE A 249 -15.30 -14.57 -17.57
N ASN A 250 -14.26 -13.75 -17.66
CA ASN A 250 -12.85 -14.14 -17.47
C ASN A 250 -12.10 -13.29 -16.41
N GLU A 251 -12.81 -12.67 -15.47
CA GLU A 251 -12.21 -11.86 -14.37
C GLU A 251 -11.18 -12.65 -13.53
N VAL A 252 -11.33 -13.97 -13.45
CA VAL A 252 -10.74 -14.80 -12.39
C VAL A 252 -9.29 -15.22 -12.62
N GLN A 253 -8.76 -15.20 -13.86
CA GLN A 253 -7.46 -15.83 -14.13
C GLN A 253 -6.24 -14.91 -13.95
N CYS A 254 -6.35 -13.61 -14.26
CA CYS A 254 -5.19 -12.70 -14.25
C CYS A 254 -4.87 -12.11 -12.86
N THR A 255 -5.87 -12.01 -11.99
CA THR A 255 -5.75 -11.43 -10.63
C THR A 255 -5.88 -12.47 -9.52
N LYS A 256 -5.91 -13.77 -9.86
CA LYS A 256 -6.04 -14.90 -8.92
C LYS A 256 -5.03 -14.88 -7.75
N PHE A 257 -3.87 -14.27 -7.97
CA PHE A 257 -2.77 -14.18 -7.01
C PHE A 257 -2.59 -12.75 -6.44
N VAL A 258 -3.58 -11.88 -6.58
CA VAL A 258 -3.65 -10.56 -5.94
C VAL A 258 -4.72 -10.56 -4.84
N ASN A 259 -4.37 -10.11 -3.64
CA ASN A 259 -5.34 -9.93 -2.56
C ASN A 259 -6.29 -8.77 -2.89
N GLN A 260 -7.57 -9.05 -3.13
CA GLN A 260 -8.50 -8.02 -3.59
C GLN A 260 -8.83 -6.96 -2.53
N VAL A 261 -8.71 -7.26 -1.24
CA VAL A 261 -9.10 -6.32 -0.15
C VAL A 261 -8.00 -5.28 0.14
N GLN A 262 -6.75 -5.64 -0.15
CA GLN A 262 -5.56 -4.83 -0.03
C GLN A 262 -4.53 -5.40 -1.01
N ILE A 263 -4.37 -4.81 -2.21
CA ILE A 263 -3.57 -5.43 -3.28
C ILE A 263 -2.10 -5.63 -2.93
N LEU A 264 -1.60 -4.93 -1.90
CA LEU A 264 -0.24 -5.07 -1.37
C LEU A 264 -0.07 -6.32 -0.50
N ASP A 265 -1.09 -6.65 0.29
CA ASP A 265 -1.03 -7.69 1.33
C ASP A 265 -0.85 -9.09 0.76
N LEU A 266 -0.30 -9.96 1.61
CA LEU A 266 -0.17 -11.38 1.34
C LEU A 266 -1.56 -12.02 1.11
N ILE A 267 -1.73 -12.83 0.06
CA ILE A 267 -2.84 -13.80 0.02
C ILE A 267 -2.57 -14.87 1.07
N CYS A 268 -3.42 -14.88 2.08
CA CYS A 268 -3.49 -15.93 3.07
C CYS A 268 -4.14 -17.16 2.43
N LYS A 269 -3.50 -18.34 2.52
CA LYS A 269 -4.24 -19.59 2.33
C LYS A 269 -5.37 -19.61 3.37
N GLU A 270 -6.58 -19.97 2.96
CA GLU A 270 -7.74 -19.94 3.85
C GLU A 270 -7.46 -20.75 5.12
N ILE A 271 -7.67 -20.11 6.28
CA ILE A 271 -7.81 -20.85 7.54
C ILE A 271 -8.97 -21.83 7.30
N PRO A 272 -8.80 -23.15 7.52
CA PRO A 272 -9.78 -24.15 7.07
C PRO A 272 -11.20 -23.86 7.56
N THR A 273 -12.02 -23.29 6.69
CA THR A 273 -13.46 -23.18 6.93
C THR A 273 -14.07 -24.58 6.84
N LEU A 274 -15.05 -24.85 7.70
CA LEU A 274 -15.72 -26.15 7.80
C LEU A 274 -16.17 -26.65 6.41
N PRO A 275 -15.98 -27.93 6.06
CA PRO A 275 -16.36 -28.45 4.76
C PRO A 275 -17.84 -28.22 4.45
N GLU A 276 -18.15 -27.73 3.25
CA GLU A 276 -19.51 -27.70 2.72
C GLU A 276 -20.04 -29.13 2.57
N GLY A 277 -20.87 -29.57 3.51
CA GLY A 277 -21.69 -30.78 3.33
C GLY A 277 -21.88 -31.67 4.56
N GLY A 278 -23.09 -31.60 5.13
CA GLY A 278 -23.75 -32.81 5.62
C GLY A 278 -23.44 -33.30 7.05
N SER A 279 -24.35 -32.94 7.97
CA SER A 279 -24.81 -33.78 9.10
C SER A 279 -23.91 -33.98 10.33
N ARG A 280 -24.26 -33.24 11.39
CA ARG A 280 -24.28 -33.65 12.82
C ARG A 280 -23.13 -34.53 13.35
N ARG A 281 -22.13 -33.90 13.96
CA ARG A 281 -21.61 -34.24 15.31
C ARG A 281 -20.79 -33.08 15.89
N PHE A 282 -20.61 -33.09 17.22
CA PHE A 282 -20.06 -32.00 18.03
C PHE A 282 -18.58 -31.68 17.72
N VAL A 283 -18.21 -30.43 18.07
CA VAL A 283 -16.87 -29.81 18.08
C VAL A 283 -15.77 -30.74 18.64
N PRO A 284 -14.66 -30.94 17.90
CA PRO A 284 -13.34 -30.65 18.49
C PRO A 284 -12.24 -30.12 17.54
N SER A 285 -12.48 -29.92 16.23
CA SER A 285 -11.39 -29.77 15.23
C SER A 285 -10.49 -28.54 15.40
N LEU A 286 -11.00 -27.42 15.92
CA LEU A 286 -10.20 -26.21 16.17
C LEU A 286 -9.15 -26.36 17.28
N VAL A 287 -9.22 -27.42 18.09
CA VAL A 287 -8.20 -27.73 19.10
C VAL A 287 -6.99 -28.43 18.46
N ASP A 288 -7.19 -29.17 17.36
CA ASP A 288 -6.15 -29.91 16.64
C ASP A 288 -5.28 -28.94 15.78
N ASP A 289 -5.90 -27.91 15.20
CA ASP A 289 -5.20 -26.89 14.40
C ASP A 289 -4.21 -26.02 15.19
N ARG A 290 -4.25 -26.03 16.53
CA ARG A 290 -3.20 -25.41 17.37
C ARG A 290 -1.81 -25.99 17.05
N ILE A 291 -1.74 -27.27 16.70
CA ILE A 291 -0.49 -27.96 16.34
C ILE A 291 -0.03 -27.55 14.94
N GLY A 292 -0.97 -27.30 14.01
CA GLY A 292 -0.68 -26.78 12.67
C GLY A 292 -0.13 -25.34 12.71
N PHE A 293 -0.69 -24.48 13.58
CA PHE A 293 -0.26 -23.08 13.70
C PHE A 293 1.14 -22.94 14.31
N LEU A 294 1.46 -23.68 15.38
CA LEU A 294 2.81 -23.71 15.94
C LEU A 294 3.84 -24.23 14.92
N SER A 295 3.46 -25.19 14.08
CA SER A 295 4.31 -25.68 12.97
C SER A 295 4.59 -24.59 11.92
N LEU A 296 3.64 -23.69 11.64
CA LEU A 296 3.85 -22.55 10.74
C LEU A 296 4.74 -21.47 11.35
N SER A 297 4.60 -21.17 12.65
CA SER A 297 5.52 -20.26 13.36
C SER A 297 6.97 -20.75 13.41
N SER A 298 7.19 -22.05 13.17
CA SER A 298 8.52 -22.67 13.11
C SER A 298 9.18 -22.65 11.71
N GLN A 299 8.48 -22.13 10.69
CA GLN A 299 9.04 -21.89 9.37
C GLN A 299 9.20 -20.38 9.14
N ASN A 300 10.30 -19.99 8.49
CA ASN A 300 10.65 -18.59 8.21
C ASN A 300 9.77 -17.96 7.10
N GLU A 301 8.46 -18.26 7.04
CA GLU A 301 7.51 -17.58 6.17
C GLU A 301 7.03 -16.27 6.84
N PRO A 302 7.05 -15.12 6.15
CA PRO A 302 6.57 -13.86 6.72
C PRO A 302 5.07 -13.96 7.09
N PRO A 303 4.66 -13.49 8.28
CA PRO A 303 3.30 -13.69 8.78
C PRO A 303 2.25 -13.05 7.85
N CYS A 304 1.35 -13.88 7.33
CA CYS A 304 0.26 -13.45 6.46
C CYS A 304 -0.70 -12.47 7.17
N HIS A 305 -1.07 -11.38 6.50
CA HIS A 305 -2.03 -10.35 6.93
C HIS A 305 -3.16 -10.94 7.80
N CYS A 306 -3.95 -11.83 7.20
CA CYS A 306 -5.15 -12.41 7.81
C CYS A 306 -4.92 -13.27 9.07
N HIS A 307 -3.68 -13.64 9.40
CA HIS A 307 -3.38 -14.32 10.67
C HIS A 307 -3.73 -13.44 11.87
N ILE A 308 -3.74 -12.11 11.74
CA ILE A 308 -4.20 -11.23 12.82
C ILE A 308 -5.61 -11.58 13.28
N TYR A 309 -6.48 -12.08 12.39
CA TYR A 309 -7.87 -12.39 12.73
C TYR A 309 -8.01 -13.62 13.66
N VAL A 310 -6.98 -14.49 13.73
CA VAL A 310 -6.95 -15.64 14.65
C VAL A 310 -7.09 -15.17 16.09
N THR A 311 -6.47 -14.05 16.45
CA THR A 311 -6.57 -13.45 17.80
C THR A 311 -8.02 -13.21 18.19
N SER A 312 -8.85 -12.59 17.32
CA SER A 312 -10.28 -12.43 17.60
C SER A 312 -11.06 -13.74 17.72
N TYR A 313 -10.69 -14.81 17.00
CA TYR A 313 -11.35 -16.10 17.16
C TYR A 313 -11.02 -16.75 18.51
N VAL A 314 -9.76 -16.69 18.95
CA VAL A 314 -9.34 -17.22 20.25
C VAL A 314 -9.97 -16.39 21.38
N TRP A 315 -9.87 -15.06 21.29
CA TRP A 315 -10.37 -14.15 22.30
C TRP A 315 -11.89 -14.20 22.46
N ALA A 316 -12.66 -14.01 21.37
CA ALA A 316 -14.13 -13.94 21.47
C ALA A 316 -14.80 -15.29 21.80
N ASN A 317 -14.06 -16.40 21.73
CA ASN A 317 -14.55 -17.72 22.13
C ASN A 317 -14.03 -18.21 23.48
N ASP A 318 -13.14 -17.45 24.13
CA ASP A 318 -12.73 -17.75 25.51
C ASP A 318 -13.91 -17.55 26.48
N GLU A 319 -14.07 -18.49 27.42
CA GLU A 319 -15.20 -18.49 28.36
C GLU A 319 -15.16 -17.27 29.28
N THR A 320 -13.99 -16.82 29.71
CA THR A 320 -13.82 -15.66 30.61
C THR A 320 -14.08 -14.34 29.87
N VAL A 321 -13.71 -14.26 28.59
CA VAL A 321 -14.04 -13.10 27.73
C VAL A 321 -15.56 -13.01 27.54
N ARG A 322 -16.21 -14.14 27.29
CA ARG A 322 -17.67 -14.19 27.09
C ARG A 322 -18.45 -13.89 28.37
N GLU A 323 -17.92 -14.28 29.53
CA GLU A 323 -18.45 -13.86 30.84
C GLU A 323 -18.28 -12.34 31.04
N ALA A 324 -17.08 -11.80 30.80
CA ALA A 324 -16.78 -10.37 30.94
C ALA A 324 -17.60 -9.47 29.99
N LEU A 325 -17.89 -9.93 28.77
CA LEU A 325 -18.77 -9.25 27.81
C LEU A 325 -20.27 -9.47 28.08
N HIS A 326 -20.63 -10.28 29.09
CA HIS A 326 -22.00 -10.63 29.46
C HIS A 326 -22.79 -11.32 28.32
N ILE A 327 -22.12 -12.18 27.54
CA ILE A 327 -22.73 -12.95 26.46
C ILE A 327 -23.72 -13.97 27.03
N ARG A 328 -24.93 -14.04 26.45
CA ARG A 328 -25.95 -15.00 26.90
C ARG A 328 -25.56 -16.43 26.55
N GLU A 329 -25.35 -17.26 27.57
CA GLU A 329 -24.92 -18.65 27.45
C GLU A 329 -25.85 -19.47 26.53
N GLY A 330 -25.27 -20.35 25.71
CA GLY A 330 -26.00 -21.26 24.84
C GLY A 330 -26.67 -20.65 23.60
N MET A 331 -26.81 -19.31 23.51
CA MET A 331 -27.50 -18.64 22.40
C MET A 331 -26.64 -18.56 21.13
N VAL A 332 -25.34 -18.28 21.28
CA VAL A 332 -24.35 -18.29 20.19
C VAL A 332 -23.25 -19.27 20.56
N PRO A 333 -23.25 -20.51 20.03
CA PRO A 333 -22.35 -21.57 20.51
C PRO A 333 -20.87 -21.28 20.20
N TYR A 334 -20.58 -20.62 19.08
CA TYR A 334 -19.23 -20.23 18.69
C TYR A 334 -19.32 -18.90 17.92
N TRP A 335 -18.52 -17.91 18.32
CA TRP A 335 -18.40 -16.63 17.64
C TRP A 335 -17.56 -16.78 16.38
N THR A 336 -18.01 -16.15 15.28
CA THR A 336 -17.24 -16.05 14.03
C THR A 336 -17.15 -14.60 13.59
N ARG A 337 -16.03 -14.24 12.95
CA ARG A 337 -15.78 -12.89 12.44
C ARG A 337 -16.81 -12.49 11.39
N CYS A 338 -17.18 -13.41 10.48
CA CYS A 338 -18.24 -13.21 9.50
C CYS A 338 -19.04 -14.49 9.34
N ASN A 339 -20.36 -14.41 9.51
CA ASN A 339 -21.25 -15.55 9.39
C ASN A 339 -21.89 -15.59 7.99
N VAL A 340 -21.22 -16.26 7.06
CA VAL A 340 -21.70 -16.45 5.68
C VAL A 340 -22.93 -17.38 5.57
N SER A 341 -23.31 -18.07 6.65
CA SER A 341 -24.48 -18.98 6.66
C SER A 341 -25.81 -18.30 7.01
N VAL A 342 -25.81 -16.99 7.29
CA VAL A 342 -27.03 -16.21 7.54
C VAL A 342 -27.91 -16.19 6.29
N THR A 343 -29.21 -16.44 6.46
CA THR A 343 -30.19 -16.34 5.37
C THR A 343 -30.48 -14.86 5.10
N TYR A 344 -29.75 -14.27 4.17
CA TYR A 344 -29.78 -12.84 3.86
C TYR A 344 -30.16 -12.57 2.40
N GLU A 345 -31.25 -11.83 2.16
CA GLU A 345 -31.70 -11.41 0.83
C GLU A 345 -31.19 -10.01 0.49
N LYS A 346 -30.44 -9.87 -0.61
CA LYS A 346 -29.97 -8.58 -1.12
C LYS A 346 -31.09 -7.87 -1.92
N ASP A 347 -32.15 -7.47 -1.23
CA ASP A 347 -33.39 -6.94 -1.84
C ASP A 347 -33.26 -5.52 -2.41
N ILE A 348 -32.14 -4.82 -2.17
CA ILE A 348 -31.89 -3.48 -2.73
C ILE A 348 -30.71 -3.51 -3.71
N GLU A 349 -31.00 -3.35 -5.00
CA GLU A 349 -30.01 -3.30 -6.09
C GLU A 349 -28.99 -2.17 -5.93
N SER A 350 -29.47 -0.94 -5.67
CA SER A 350 -28.67 0.29 -5.65
C SER A 350 -29.14 1.28 -4.58
N VAL A 351 -28.18 1.91 -3.88
CA VAL A 351 -28.45 2.97 -2.88
C VAL A 351 -28.06 4.38 -3.33
N VAL A 352 -27.65 4.57 -4.58
CA VAL A 352 -27.20 5.88 -5.10
C VAL A 352 -28.28 6.97 -4.96
N GLU A 353 -29.56 6.62 -5.12
CA GLU A 353 -30.68 7.55 -4.91
C GLU A 353 -30.87 7.96 -3.44
N TYR A 354 -30.47 7.12 -2.48
CA TYR A 354 -30.54 7.44 -1.05
C TYR A 354 -29.51 8.52 -0.69
N HIS A 355 -28.29 8.42 -1.22
CA HIS A 355 -27.27 9.47 -1.10
C HIS A 355 -27.73 10.80 -1.69
N GLN A 356 -28.41 10.77 -2.84
CA GLN A 356 -29.03 11.97 -3.44
C GLN A 356 -30.08 12.56 -2.51
N ASN A 357 -31.03 11.73 -2.02
CA ASN A 357 -32.12 12.17 -1.16
C ASN A 357 -31.62 12.83 0.14
N LEU A 358 -30.58 12.26 0.75
CA LEU A 358 -29.92 12.82 1.94
C LEU A 358 -29.23 14.15 1.67
N SER A 359 -28.56 14.28 0.52
CA SER A 359 -27.90 15.52 0.07
C SER A 359 -28.92 16.64 -0.20
N ASP A 360 -30.10 16.29 -0.72
CA ASP A 360 -31.20 17.24 -0.94
C ASP A 360 -31.93 17.60 0.37
N ARG A 361 -31.90 16.71 1.37
CA ARG A 361 -32.45 16.94 2.70
C ARG A 361 -31.57 17.83 3.58
N GLY A 362 -30.28 17.96 3.29
CA GLY A 362 -29.35 18.84 4.02
C GLY A 362 -28.32 18.12 4.87
N PHE A 363 -28.18 16.79 4.74
CA PHE A 363 -27.25 16.01 5.55
C PHE A 363 -25.84 16.01 4.95
N GLN A 364 -24.84 16.09 5.82
CA GLN A 364 -23.43 16.02 5.43
C GLN A 364 -23.03 14.57 5.18
N ALA A 365 -22.07 14.34 4.28
CA ALA A 365 -21.53 13.01 4.00
C ALA A 365 -20.00 13.04 3.96
N LEU A 366 -19.37 12.07 4.61
CA LEU A 366 -17.96 11.72 4.38
C LEU A 366 -17.92 10.37 3.69
N VAL A 367 -17.40 10.33 2.47
CA VAL A 367 -17.18 9.10 1.71
C VAL A 367 -15.67 8.95 1.57
N TYR A 368 -15.12 7.80 1.96
CA TYR A 368 -13.70 7.54 1.76
C TYR A 368 -13.44 6.17 1.12
N SER A 369 -12.25 6.00 0.56
CA SER A 369 -11.80 4.72 0.01
C SER A 369 -10.29 4.59 0.16
N GLY A 370 -9.84 3.48 0.72
CA GLY A 370 -8.47 3.02 0.54
C GLY A 370 -8.14 2.89 -0.94
N ASP A 371 -7.02 3.47 -1.41
CA ASP A 371 -6.65 3.46 -2.83
C ASP A 371 -6.09 2.11 -3.32
N HIS A 372 -5.82 1.17 -2.38
CA HIS A 372 -5.35 -0.19 -2.63
C HIS A 372 -6.42 -1.28 -2.40
N ASP A 373 -7.68 -0.91 -2.15
CA ASP A 373 -8.82 -1.83 -2.18
C ASP A 373 -9.25 -2.07 -3.65
N MET A 374 -9.14 -3.31 -4.12
CA MET A 374 -9.66 -3.73 -5.43
C MET A 374 -11.09 -4.29 -5.32
N SER A 375 -11.52 -4.81 -4.17
CA SER A 375 -12.88 -5.33 -3.96
C SER A 375 -13.94 -4.23 -4.09
N VAL A 376 -13.67 -3.04 -3.55
CA VAL A 376 -14.48 -1.83 -3.77
C VAL A 376 -13.56 -0.66 -4.12
N PRO A 377 -13.18 -0.52 -5.41
CA PRO A 377 -12.15 0.41 -5.81
C PRO A 377 -12.64 1.85 -5.76
N TYR A 378 -11.75 2.77 -5.39
CA TYR A 378 -12.06 4.20 -5.25
C TYR A 378 -12.72 4.82 -6.52
N ILE A 379 -12.45 4.25 -7.70
CA ILE A 379 -13.06 4.67 -8.96
C ILE A 379 -14.54 4.30 -9.09
N ALA A 380 -15.00 3.18 -8.49
CA ALA A 380 -16.42 2.87 -8.37
C ALA A 380 -17.13 3.94 -7.53
N THR A 381 -16.50 4.28 -6.40
CA THR A 381 -17.00 5.32 -5.50
C THR A 381 -17.13 6.68 -6.19
N LEU A 382 -16.09 7.12 -6.91
CA LEU A 382 -16.16 8.32 -7.74
C LEU A 382 -17.21 8.24 -8.84
N LYS A 383 -17.44 7.07 -9.44
CA LYS A 383 -18.39 6.88 -10.54
C LYS A 383 -19.84 7.10 -10.10
N TRP A 384 -20.23 6.68 -8.89
CA TRP A 384 -21.57 6.96 -8.38
C TRP A 384 -21.72 8.37 -7.81
N ILE A 385 -20.70 8.94 -7.14
CA ILE A 385 -20.73 10.34 -6.67
C ILE A 385 -20.98 11.30 -7.84
N ARG A 386 -20.38 11.03 -9.01
CA ARG A 386 -20.57 11.82 -10.24
C ARG A 386 -21.95 11.64 -10.90
N LYS A 387 -22.77 10.66 -10.49
CA LYS A 387 -24.18 10.54 -10.89
C LYS A 387 -25.11 11.42 -10.04
N LEU A 388 -24.66 11.87 -8.87
CA LEU A 388 -25.44 12.75 -8.00
C LEU A 388 -25.57 14.16 -8.62
N ASN A 389 -26.66 14.85 -8.30
CA ASN A 389 -26.92 16.22 -8.71
C ASN A 389 -26.19 17.26 -7.81
N VAL A 390 -24.91 17.02 -7.56
CA VAL A 390 -24.02 17.89 -6.79
C VAL A 390 -23.14 18.75 -7.71
N SER A 391 -22.43 19.71 -7.14
CA SER A 391 -21.41 20.53 -7.82
C SER A 391 -20.11 20.52 -7.02
N VAL A 392 -18.96 20.51 -7.69
CA VAL A 392 -17.65 20.62 -7.00
C VAL A 392 -17.55 22.00 -6.36
N ASN A 393 -17.36 22.02 -5.04
CA ASN A 393 -17.20 23.22 -4.21
C ASN A 393 -15.72 23.50 -3.94
N GLU A 394 -14.93 22.45 -3.70
CA GLU A 394 -13.47 22.51 -3.61
C GLU A 394 -12.91 21.38 -4.48
N GLU A 395 -11.98 21.73 -5.37
CA GLU A 395 -11.42 20.77 -6.32
C GLU A 395 -10.51 19.73 -5.65
N TRP A 396 -10.28 18.64 -6.38
CA TRP A 396 -9.35 17.57 -6.05
C TRP A 396 -7.97 18.09 -5.62
N ARG A 397 -7.60 17.85 -4.36
CA ARG A 397 -6.35 18.29 -3.74
C ARG A 397 -5.80 17.26 -2.76
N ALA A 398 -4.50 17.28 -2.51
CA ALA A 398 -3.90 16.45 -1.48
C ALA A 398 -4.35 16.88 -0.06
N TRP A 399 -4.45 15.92 0.85
CA TRP A 399 -4.49 16.16 2.30
C TRP A 399 -3.30 15.46 2.96
N THR A 400 -2.75 16.09 4.01
CA THR A 400 -1.47 15.67 4.59
C THR A 400 -1.56 15.30 6.05
N VAL A 401 -0.71 14.36 6.44
CA VAL A 401 -0.42 13.94 7.81
C VAL A 401 1.09 14.06 7.98
N ASP A 402 1.53 14.82 8.99
CA ASP A 402 2.93 14.96 9.40
C ASP A 402 3.92 15.44 8.33
N GLY A 403 3.38 16.07 7.28
CA GLY A 403 4.13 16.57 6.12
C GLY A 403 4.08 15.64 4.91
N GLN A 404 3.53 14.44 5.04
CA GLN A 404 3.34 13.47 3.97
C GLN A 404 1.91 13.50 3.42
N VAL A 405 1.74 13.18 2.14
CA VAL A 405 0.41 13.08 1.50
C VAL A 405 -0.24 11.77 1.93
N ALA A 406 -1.28 11.87 2.77
CA ALA A 406 -2.04 10.72 3.25
C ALA A 406 -3.18 10.33 2.28
N GLY A 407 -3.48 11.18 1.31
CA GLY A 407 -4.40 10.91 0.21
C GLY A 407 -4.89 12.19 -0.46
N TYR A 408 -6.02 12.11 -1.16
CA TYR A 408 -6.62 13.23 -1.88
C TYR A 408 -8.09 13.41 -1.53
N THR A 409 -8.59 14.64 -1.58
CA THR A 409 -9.99 14.96 -1.28
C THR A 409 -10.60 15.91 -2.30
N GLU A 410 -11.90 15.74 -2.56
CA GLU A 410 -12.71 16.64 -3.37
C GLU A 410 -14.04 16.88 -2.63
N LEU A 411 -14.43 18.15 -2.48
CA LEU A 411 -15.64 18.54 -1.75
C LEU A 411 -16.74 18.90 -2.73
N TYR A 412 -17.87 18.21 -2.62
CA TYR A 412 -19.06 18.43 -3.42
C TYR A 412 -20.12 19.15 -2.58
N LYS A 413 -20.83 20.12 -3.16
CA LYS A 413 -21.97 20.82 -2.56
C LYS A 413 -23.27 20.44 -3.27
N SER A 414 -24.32 20.18 -2.50
CA SER A 414 -25.69 19.96 -2.99
C SER A 414 -26.23 21.22 -3.68
N LYS A 415 -26.98 21.03 -4.77
CA LYS A 415 -27.61 22.15 -5.51
C LYS A 415 -28.93 22.61 -4.89
N ILE A 416 -29.49 21.86 -3.92
CA ILE A 416 -30.81 22.13 -3.33
C ILE A 416 -30.68 22.75 -1.93
N LYS A 417 -29.72 22.31 -1.12
CA LYS A 417 -29.49 22.82 0.25
C LYS A 417 -28.01 22.99 0.56
N GLU A 418 -27.71 23.68 1.66
CA GLU A 418 -26.38 23.77 2.29
C GLU A 418 -25.91 22.41 2.86
N ALA A 419 -25.66 21.44 1.97
CA ALA A 419 -25.09 20.14 2.30
C ALA A 419 -23.83 19.88 1.47
N TYR A 420 -22.85 19.23 2.11
CA TYR A 420 -21.58 18.88 1.50
C TYR A 420 -21.33 17.36 1.60
N LEU A 421 -20.82 16.80 0.50
CA LEU A 421 -20.28 15.44 0.43
C LEU A 421 -18.79 15.59 0.21
N MET A 422 -17.98 15.18 1.19
CA MET A 422 -16.53 15.08 1.06
C MET A 422 -16.20 13.68 0.55
N PHE A 423 -15.47 13.60 -0.56
CA PHE A 423 -14.79 12.36 -0.94
C PHE A 423 -13.32 12.42 -0.50
N ALA A 424 -12.76 11.30 -0.03
CA ALA A 424 -11.34 11.18 0.30
C ALA A 424 -10.75 9.82 -0.14
N THR A 425 -9.63 9.81 -0.84
CA THR A 425 -8.77 8.62 -0.92
C THR A 425 -7.84 8.56 0.28
N ILE A 426 -7.43 7.34 0.65
CA ILE A 426 -6.52 7.08 1.75
C ILE A 426 -5.40 6.15 1.25
N LYS A 427 -4.17 6.64 1.30
CA LYS A 427 -3.03 6.08 0.57
C LYS A 427 -2.46 4.80 1.19
N ALA A 428 -2.08 3.84 0.33
CA ALA A 428 -1.42 2.58 0.66
C ALA A 428 -2.23 1.65 1.59
N ARG A 429 -3.56 1.84 1.64
CA ARG A 429 -4.44 1.14 2.58
C ARG A 429 -5.57 0.44 1.85
N GLY A 430 -5.81 -0.81 2.23
CA GLY A 430 -7.04 -1.54 1.90
C GLY A 430 -8.17 -1.23 2.87
N ARG A 431 -9.32 -1.89 2.68
CA ARG A 431 -10.57 -1.65 3.42
C ARG A 431 -10.38 -1.48 4.94
N ALA A 432 -9.80 -2.48 5.61
CA ALA A 432 -9.67 -2.54 7.07
C ALA A 432 -8.68 -1.54 7.68
N TYR A 433 -7.79 -0.92 6.89
CA TYR A 433 -6.73 -0.05 7.39
C TYR A 433 -6.98 1.43 7.17
N SER A 434 -7.82 1.75 6.17
CA SER A 434 -8.13 3.11 5.73
C SER A 434 -8.64 4.03 6.85
N THR A 435 -9.15 3.44 7.93
CA THR A 435 -9.70 4.09 9.12
C THR A 435 -8.68 4.62 10.15
N ARG A 436 -7.41 4.15 10.13
CA ARG A 436 -6.38 4.53 11.11
C ARG A 436 -5.54 5.74 10.63
N ILE A 437 -5.76 6.93 11.19
CA ILE A 437 -5.02 8.19 10.90
C ILE A 437 -4.64 8.89 12.22
N GLN A 438 -3.49 9.57 12.26
CA GLN A 438 -2.99 10.38 13.39
C GLN A 438 -2.33 11.69 12.92
N ALA A 439 -1.73 12.45 13.84
CA ALA A 439 -0.86 13.58 13.55
C ALA A 439 0.14 13.89 14.70
N LYS A 440 1.47 13.90 14.46
CA LYS A 440 2.41 15.06 14.69
C LYS A 440 3.92 14.78 14.39
N ARG A 441 4.76 15.83 14.53
CA ARG A 441 5.99 16.16 13.75
C ARG A 441 7.37 16.08 14.50
N VAL A 442 8.46 16.50 13.81
CA VAL A 442 9.89 16.03 13.85
C VAL A 442 10.95 17.11 14.32
N PHE A 443 12.26 16.76 14.54
CA PHE A 443 13.54 17.41 14.01
C PHE A 443 14.84 17.53 14.88
N GLY A 444 16.02 17.02 14.40
CA GLY A 444 17.25 17.84 14.06
C GLY A 444 18.70 17.68 14.67
N ASN A 445 19.74 17.42 13.81
CA ASN A 445 21.09 18.11 13.66
C ASN A 445 22.55 17.52 14.01
N VAL A 446 23.26 16.96 12.99
CA VAL A 446 24.66 17.18 12.39
C VAL A 446 26.03 17.27 13.18
N LYS A 447 27.05 16.40 12.85
CA LYS A 447 28.57 16.58 12.65
C LYS A 447 29.44 15.25 12.68
N LYS A 448 30.79 15.13 12.37
CA LYS A 448 31.66 15.59 11.21
C LYS A 448 33.18 15.14 11.14
N MET A 449 33.72 14.73 9.94
CA MET A 449 35.10 14.95 9.33
C MET A 449 36.40 14.05 9.53
N SER A 450 37.06 13.61 8.42
CA SER A 450 38.55 13.36 8.14
C SER A 450 39.44 12.30 8.85
N ALA A 451 40.13 11.29 8.24
CA ALA A 451 40.49 10.94 6.82
C ALA A 451 40.85 9.42 6.51
N ALA A 452 40.90 9.00 5.21
CA ALA A 452 40.93 7.61 4.65
C ALA A 452 42.22 7.08 3.94
N SER A 453 42.29 5.74 3.69
CA SER A 453 43.30 4.98 2.91
C SER A 453 42.62 3.80 2.15
N LYS A 454 43.21 3.26 1.06
CA LYS A 454 42.76 1.97 0.48
C LYS A 454 42.88 0.86 1.53
N SER A 455 41.82 0.06 1.68
CA SER A 455 41.74 -1.00 2.68
C SER A 455 40.69 -2.05 2.29
N ILE A 456 40.96 -3.31 2.60
CA ILE A 456 39.88 -4.27 2.85
C ILE A 456 39.18 -3.80 4.13
N VAL A 457 37.87 -3.61 4.05
CA VAL A 457 37.04 -3.13 5.15
C VAL A 457 36.58 -4.34 5.94
N GLU A 458 37.25 -4.61 7.07
CA GLU A 458 36.87 -5.70 7.97
C GLU A 458 35.75 -5.32 8.95
N THR A 459 35.58 -4.02 9.23
CA THR A 459 34.58 -3.48 10.16
C THR A 459 34.05 -2.14 9.66
N LEU A 460 32.80 -1.82 9.98
CA LEU A 460 32.18 -0.53 9.67
C LEU A 460 31.52 0.07 10.93
N PRO A 461 31.54 1.41 11.10
CA PRO A 461 30.74 2.07 12.12
C PRO A 461 29.27 1.64 12.03
N GLY A 462 28.61 1.41 13.17
CA GLY A 462 27.21 0.96 13.21
C GLY A 462 26.96 -0.52 12.93
N TYR A 463 27.93 -1.28 12.40
CA TYR A 463 27.82 -2.75 12.27
C TYR A 463 28.46 -3.45 13.48
N ASP A 464 27.74 -4.38 14.12
CA ASP A 464 28.30 -5.14 15.25
C ASP A 464 29.20 -6.29 14.77
N GLY A 465 30.49 -6.19 15.07
CA GLY A 465 31.50 -7.19 14.72
C GLY A 465 32.17 -6.99 13.34
N THR A 466 32.76 -8.08 12.84
CA THR A 466 33.46 -8.13 11.55
C THR A 466 32.47 -8.37 10.42
N LEU A 467 32.63 -7.68 9.29
CA LEU A 467 31.79 -7.89 8.11
C LEU A 467 31.91 -9.36 7.63
N PRO A 468 30.79 -10.07 7.40
CA PRO A 468 30.80 -11.47 6.97
C PRO A 468 31.11 -11.67 5.48
N PHE A 469 31.39 -10.59 4.75
CA PHE A 469 31.73 -10.55 3.33
C PHE A 469 32.94 -9.64 3.10
N LYS A 470 33.70 -9.87 2.02
CA LYS A 470 34.85 -9.02 1.68
C LYS A 470 34.37 -7.75 0.96
N LEU A 471 34.45 -6.62 1.66
CA LEU A 471 34.28 -5.29 1.10
C LEU A 471 35.66 -4.65 0.83
N GLU A 472 35.92 -4.24 -0.39
CA GLU A 472 37.05 -3.42 -0.77
C GLU A 472 36.57 -2.03 -1.19
N THR A 473 37.30 -0.99 -0.78
CA THR A 473 37.06 0.38 -1.25
C THR A 473 38.35 1.04 -1.71
N GLY A 474 38.24 1.94 -2.67
CA GLY A 474 39.40 2.69 -3.15
C GLY A 474 39.12 3.67 -4.26
N TYR A 475 40.17 4.44 -4.59
CA TYR A 475 40.19 5.33 -5.75
C TYR A 475 40.80 4.67 -6.98
N ILE A 476 40.29 5.02 -8.16
CA ILE A 476 40.86 4.72 -9.48
C ILE A 476 40.97 6.00 -10.31
N GLY A 477 42.13 6.22 -10.92
CA GLY A 477 42.37 7.33 -11.83
C GLY A 477 41.75 7.08 -13.19
N VAL A 478 41.21 8.12 -13.81
CA VAL A 478 40.64 8.13 -15.17
C VAL A 478 41.09 9.39 -15.95
N GLY A 479 41.23 9.27 -17.27
CA GLY A 479 41.77 10.31 -18.15
C GLY A 479 43.23 10.06 -18.55
N GLU A 480 43.80 10.88 -19.44
CA GLU A 480 45.16 10.67 -20.00
C GLU A 480 46.28 10.65 -18.93
N ASN A 481 46.08 11.35 -17.81
CA ASN A 481 47.04 11.51 -16.71
C ASN A 481 46.40 11.28 -15.32
N ASP A 482 45.40 10.39 -15.20
CA ASP A 482 44.64 10.13 -13.95
C ASP A 482 43.99 11.41 -13.35
N GLU A 483 43.61 12.35 -14.24
CA GLU A 483 43.17 13.72 -13.92
C GLU A 483 41.88 13.79 -13.10
N ALA A 484 41.04 12.75 -13.18
CA ALA A 484 39.92 12.53 -12.28
C ALA A 484 40.13 11.23 -11.50
N GLN A 485 39.69 11.22 -10.23
CA GLN A 485 39.74 10.06 -9.35
C GLN A 485 38.32 9.65 -9.01
N LEU A 486 37.94 8.43 -9.35
CA LEU A 486 36.64 7.84 -9.04
C LEU A 486 36.77 6.92 -7.83
N PHE A 487 35.76 6.88 -6.97
CA PHE A 487 35.72 6.01 -5.80
C PHE A 487 34.79 4.83 -6.06
N TYR A 488 35.24 3.61 -5.75
CA TYR A 488 34.46 2.38 -5.94
C TYR A 488 34.23 1.65 -4.61
N TYR A 489 33.11 0.91 -4.55
CA TYR A 489 32.84 -0.11 -3.53
C TYR A 489 32.72 -1.46 -4.23
N PHE A 490 33.63 -2.39 -3.94
CA PHE A 490 33.64 -3.73 -4.51
C PHE A 490 33.30 -4.77 -3.44
N ILE A 491 32.37 -5.68 -3.74
CA ILE A 491 31.96 -6.78 -2.87
C ILE A 491 32.17 -8.09 -3.63
N GLU A 492 32.95 -9.01 -3.05
CA GLU A 492 33.03 -10.36 -3.60
C GLU A 492 31.70 -11.10 -3.43
N SER A 493 31.37 -12.00 -4.38
CA SER A 493 30.22 -12.89 -4.25
C SER A 493 30.32 -13.69 -2.95
N GLU A 494 29.21 -13.84 -2.24
CA GLU A 494 29.11 -14.68 -1.04
C GLU A 494 29.13 -16.20 -1.38
N ASN A 495 29.34 -16.56 -2.65
CA ASN A 495 29.31 -17.92 -3.18
C ASN A 495 30.65 -18.37 -3.83
N ASP A 496 30.92 -18.05 -5.10
CA ASP A 496 32.20 -18.36 -5.79
C ASP A 496 32.64 -17.18 -6.66
N PRO A 497 33.43 -16.23 -6.12
CA PRO A 497 33.86 -15.04 -6.84
C PRO A 497 34.71 -15.33 -8.09
N ASN A 498 35.22 -16.55 -8.30
CA ASN A 498 35.97 -16.93 -9.50
C ASN A 498 35.09 -17.39 -10.66
N ARG A 499 33.79 -17.65 -10.42
CA ARG A 499 32.83 -18.17 -11.40
C ARG A 499 31.61 -17.28 -11.60
N ASP A 500 31.17 -16.66 -10.52
CA ASP A 500 29.99 -15.80 -10.48
C ASP A 500 30.23 -14.52 -11.32
N PRO A 501 29.23 -13.99 -12.07
CA PRO A 501 29.42 -12.79 -12.88
C PRO A 501 29.94 -11.59 -12.11
N LEU A 502 30.75 -10.77 -12.78
CA LEU A 502 31.09 -9.43 -12.32
C LEU A 502 29.96 -8.49 -12.75
N LEU A 503 29.26 -7.89 -11.78
CA LEU A 503 28.29 -6.83 -12.01
C LEU A 503 28.92 -5.46 -11.75
N LEU A 504 28.82 -4.56 -12.73
CA LEU A 504 29.09 -3.14 -12.57
C LEU A 504 27.75 -2.40 -12.37
N TRP A 505 27.55 -1.77 -11.22
CA TRP A 505 26.38 -0.94 -10.90
C TRP A 505 26.69 0.57 -10.94
N PHE A 506 25.78 1.35 -11.51
CA PHE A 506 25.75 2.81 -11.50
C PHE A 506 24.48 3.33 -10.80
N THR A 507 24.62 4.04 -9.68
CA THR A 507 23.49 4.70 -9.01
C THR A 507 23.03 5.94 -9.77
N GLY A 508 21.71 6.14 -9.86
CA GLY A 508 21.08 7.07 -10.78
C GLY A 508 21.20 8.57 -10.46
N GLY A 509 22.17 9.23 -11.08
CA GLY A 509 22.15 10.69 -11.31
C GLY A 509 23.54 11.30 -11.43
N PRO A 510 23.78 12.32 -12.29
CA PRO A 510 25.04 13.04 -12.31
C PRO A 510 25.35 13.65 -10.93
N GLY A 511 26.49 13.26 -10.34
CA GLY A 511 26.90 13.66 -9.01
C GLY A 511 26.29 12.85 -7.85
N CYS A 512 25.50 11.80 -8.12
CA CYS A 512 25.08 10.83 -7.11
C CYS A 512 26.19 9.81 -6.80
N SER A 513 26.21 9.28 -5.58
CA SER A 513 27.24 8.34 -5.11
C SER A 513 26.73 6.90 -5.05
N ALA A 514 27.51 5.95 -5.59
CA ALA A 514 27.31 4.49 -5.43
C ALA A 514 27.14 3.99 -4.00
N PHE A 515 27.48 4.78 -2.98
CA PHE A 515 27.13 4.42 -1.61
C PHE A 515 25.62 4.19 -1.44
N SER A 516 24.76 4.87 -2.23
CA SER A 516 23.32 4.55 -2.25
C SER A 516 23.06 3.14 -2.81
N GLY A 517 23.79 2.75 -3.87
CA GLY A 517 23.84 1.39 -4.40
C GLY A 517 24.13 0.32 -3.35
N LEU A 518 25.08 0.62 -2.45
CA LEU A 518 25.53 -0.27 -1.39
C LEU A 518 24.49 -0.47 -0.26
N VAL A 519 23.74 0.58 0.12
CA VAL A 519 22.91 0.57 1.35
C VAL A 519 21.41 0.78 1.17
N TYR A 520 20.96 1.15 -0.03
CA TYR A 520 19.55 1.38 -0.37
C TYR A 520 19.04 0.57 -1.57
N GLU A 521 19.93 0.02 -2.40
CA GLU A 521 19.55 -0.63 -3.66
C GLU A 521 19.91 -2.13 -3.65
N ILE A 522 21.18 -2.48 -3.92
CA ILE A 522 21.56 -3.87 -4.25
C ILE A 522 22.61 -4.50 -3.32
N GLY A 523 23.30 -3.69 -2.51
CA GLY A 523 24.43 -4.13 -1.69
C GLY A 523 24.07 -4.97 -0.47
N THR A 524 25.09 -5.39 0.28
CA THR A 524 25.01 -6.37 1.39
C THR A 524 24.51 -5.80 2.71
N LEU A 525 24.39 -4.48 2.82
CA LEU A 525 24.06 -3.76 4.03
C LEU A 525 22.78 -2.94 3.83
N ALA A 526 22.10 -2.67 4.93
CA ALA A 526 21.03 -1.67 5.03
C ALA A 526 21.16 -0.94 6.37
N PHE A 527 20.63 0.28 6.46
CA PHE A 527 20.48 0.93 7.75
C PHE A 527 19.26 0.36 8.50
N ASP A 528 19.40 0.18 9.81
CA ASP A 528 18.24 0.02 10.69
C ASP A 528 17.68 1.42 11.01
N PHE A 529 16.49 1.69 10.49
CA PHE A 529 15.80 2.97 10.67
C PHE A 529 14.91 3.01 11.92
N GLU A 530 14.59 1.86 12.53
CA GLU A 530 13.70 1.79 13.69
C GLU A 530 14.42 2.22 14.97
N SER A 531 15.72 1.94 15.07
CA SER A 531 16.57 2.38 16.19
C SER A 531 17.17 3.78 16.03
N PHE A 532 16.95 4.48 14.91
CA PHE A 532 17.61 5.76 14.62
C PHE A 532 17.02 6.93 15.44
N ASP A 533 17.76 7.36 16.46
CA ASP A 533 17.45 8.50 17.34
C ASP A 533 18.14 9.83 16.91
N GLY A 534 18.93 9.79 15.83
CA GLY A 534 19.79 10.89 15.38
C GLY A 534 21.29 10.73 15.73
N SER A 535 21.67 9.67 16.45
CA SER A 535 23.07 9.27 16.66
C SER A 535 23.63 8.43 15.49
N LEU A 536 24.80 7.80 15.64
CA LEU A 536 25.38 6.95 14.59
C LEU A 536 24.44 5.76 14.31
N PRO A 537 23.91 5.61 13.08
CA PRO A 537 22.92 4.59 12.80
C PRO A 537 23.52 3.18 12.75
N SER A 538 22.73 2.21 13.21
CA SER A 538 23.05 0.79 13.10
C SER A 538 22.97 0.31 11.65
N LEU A 539 23.87 -0.59 11.28
CA LEU A 539 23.88 -1.30 10.00
C LEU A 539 23.48 -2.76 10.23
N VAL A 540 22.58 -3.26 9.39
CA VAL A 540 22.14 -4.66 9.36
C VAL A 540 22.47 -5.28 8.01
N LEU A 541 22.47 -6.61 7.94
CA LEU A 541 22.65 -7.32 6.67
C LEU A 541 21.37 -7.19 5.82
N ASN A 542 21.52 -6.74 4.58
CA ASN A 542 20.42 -6.78 3.61
C ASN A 542 20.08 -8.25 3.27
N PRO A 543 18.87 -8.75 3.56
CA PRO A 543 18.48 -10.12 3.20
C PRO A 543 18.33 -10.29 1.67
N TYR A 544 18.06 -9.21 0.93
CA TYR A 544 17.81 -9.21 -0.52
C TYR A 544 19.03 -8.80 -1.36
N SER A 545 20.24 -8.93 -0.81
CA SER A 545 21.46 -8.50 -1.49
C SER A 545 21.75 -9.30 -2.77
N TRP A 546 22.17 -8.60 -3.82
CA TRP A 546 22.47 -9.19 -5.13
C TRP A 546 23.76 -10.03 -5.14
N THR A 547 24.52 -10.05 -4.05
CA THR A 547 25.65 -10.98 -3.81
C THR A 547 25.23 -12.38 -3.37
N LYS A 548 23.95 -12.56 -2.98
CA LYS A 548 23.40 -13.84 -2.48
C LYS A 548 22.71 -14.65 -3.56
N ASP A 549 21.99 -13.99 -4.47
CA ASP A 549 21.10 -14.62 -5.45
C ASP A 549 21.39 -14.25 -6.91
N SER A 550 21.04 -15.17 -7.82
CA SER A 550 21.20 -14.98 -9.26
C SER A 550 19.97 -14.35 -9.90
N ILE A 551 20.06 -13.05 -10.18
CA ILE A 551 18.96 -12.27 -10.79
C ILE A 551 19.02 -12.29 -12.33
N LEU A 552 20.15 -12.69 -12.93
CA LEU A 552 20.44 -12.45 -14.35
C LEU A 552 20.33 -13.67 -15.27
N GLU A 553 20.20 -14.90 -14.75
CA GLU A 553 20.05 -16.13 -15.57
C GLU A 553 18.62 -16.71 -15.56
N THR A 554 17.83 -16.38 -14.54
CA THR A 554 16.43 -16.80 -14.38
C THR A 554 15.48 -16.28 -15.47
N ALA A 555 15.92 -15.30 -16.26
CA ALA A 555 15.18 -14.75 -17.39
C ALA A 555 15.02 -15.72 -18.59
N ALA A 556 15.85 -16.77 -18.70
CA ALA A 556 15.88 -17.61 -19.90
C ALA A 556 15.94 -19.13 -19.68
N ASN A 557 16.52 -19.66 -18.58
CA ASN A 557 16.52 -21.11 -18.33
C ASN A 557 16.77 -21.53 -16.86
N LYS A 558 16.29 -22.72 -16.49
CA LYS A 558 16.50 -23.32 -15.16
C LYS A 558 17.90 -23.95 -15.01
N THR A 559 18.92 -23.12 -14.78
CA THR A 559 20.23 -23.54 -14.21
C THR A 559 20.78 -22.37 -13.40
N GLY A 560 21.20 -22.60 -12.15
CA GLY A 560 21.61 -21.52 -11.25
C GLY A 560 23.11 -21.51 -10.93
N ASP A 561 23.82 -20.50 -11.42
CA ASP A 561 25.09 -19.99 -10.88
C ASP A 561 24.85 -18.53 -10.40
N ARG A 562 25.57 -18.02 -9.39
CA ARG A 562 25.27 -16.77 -8.61
C ARG A 562 26.13 -15.58 -9.05
N VAL A 563 26.08 -14.40 -8.41
CA VAL A 563 26.66 -13.11 -8.90
C VAL A 563 27.56 -12.40 -7.87
N ALA A 564 28.64 -11.74 -8.33
CA ALA A 564 29.48 -10.80 -7.56
C ALA A 564 29.13 -9.33 -7.92
N VAL A 565 29.14 -8.42 -6.94
CA VAL A 565 28.56 -7.07 -7.09
C VAL A 565 29.58 -5.97 -6.81
N SER A 566 29.77 -5.07 -7.78
CA SER A 566 30.55 -3.84 -7.62
C SER A 566 29.70 -2.61 -7.92
N SER A 567 29.84 -1.56 -7.12
CA SER A 567 29.15 -0.28 -7.30
C SER A 567 30.13 0.88 -7.55
N ASP A 568 29.84 1.66 -8.60
CA ASP A 568 30.70 2.62 -9.30
C ASP A 568 32.10 2.11 -9.67
N ILE A 569 32.20 1.29 -10.72
CA ILE A 569 33.43 1.20 -11.54
C ILE A 569 33.17 1.87 -12.90
N ALA A 570 33.27 3.20 -12.99
CA ALA A 570 33.20 3.86 -14.30
C ALA A 570 34.44 3.60 -15.20
N SER A 571 35.39 2.78 -14.75
CA SER A 571 36.55 2.32 -15.52
C SER A 571 36.89 0.84 -15.32
N VAL A 572 36.00 -0.05 -15.77
CA VAL A 572 36.34 -1.48 -15.98
C VAL A 572 37.51 -1.60 -16.98
N SER A 573 37.61 -0.66 -17.91
CA SER A 573 38.85 -0.24 -18.58
C SER A 573 38.94 1.30 -18.54
N ASN A 574 40.14 1.87 -18.38
CA ASN A 574 40.33 3.31 -18.62
C ASN A 574 40.31 3.55 -20.13
N VAL A 575 39.13 3.77 -20.71
CA VAL A 575 39.03 4.34 -22.05
C VAL A 575 38.97 5.85 -21.92
N ALA A 576 40.10 6.52 -22.13
CA ALA A 576 40.10 7.96 -22.34
C ALA A 576 39.44 8.25 -23.70
N ILE A 577 38.20 8.76 -23.70
CA ILE A 577 37.47 9.05 -24.94
C ILE A 577 37.72 10.49 -25.37
N ARG A 578 38.36 10.65 -26.53
CA ARG A 578 38.47 11.94 -27.20
C ARG A 578 37.23 12.18 -28.08
N LEU A 579 36.42 13.17 -27.72
CA LEU A 579 35.31 13.61 -28.58
C LEU A 579 35.83 14.44 -29.77
N PRO A 580 35.38 14.18 -31.02
CA PRO A 580 35.73 15.01 -32.17
C PRO A 580 35.26 16.46 -32.03
N SER A 581 36.03 17.40 -32.57
CA SER A 581 35.81 18.84 -32.42
C SER A 581 34.63 19.43 -33.21
N GLU A 582 33.90 18.63 -34.00
CA GLU A 582 32.76 19.09 -34.80
C GLU A 582 31.51 18.22 -34.55
N LYS A 583 30.57 18.75 -33.76
CA LYS A 583 29.27 18.10 -33.49
C LYS A 583 28.28 18.32 -34.65
N ARG A 584 27.55 17.27 -35.06
CA ARG A 584 26.22 17.37 -35.70
C ARG A 584 25.21 16.58 -34.87
N SER A 585 24.02 17.14 -34.65
CA SER A 585 22.99 16.49 -33.82
C SER A 585 22.25 15.38 -34.57
N GLY A 586 22.02 14.25 -33.89
CA GLY A 586 21.09 13.20 -34.32
C GLY A 586 21.71 11.90 -34.85
N ASP A 587 23.00 11.94 -35.23
CA ASP A 587 23.78 10.74 -35.51
C ASP A 587 24.15 10.04 -34.19
N LEU A 588 24.23 8.71 -34.22
CA LEU A 588 24.92 7.98 -33.15
C LEU A 588 26.37 8.47 -33.17
N LEU A 589 26.94 8.85 -32.01
CA LEU A 589 28.38 9.07 -31.89
C LEU A 589 29.08 7.88 -32.52
N ASP A 590 29.77 8.08 -33.64
CA ASP A 590 30.41 6.99 -34.37
C ASP A 590 31.62 6.51 -33.57
N PRO A 591 31.56 5.32 -32.93
CA PRO A 591 32.63 4.89 -32.04
C PRO A 591 33.89 4.45 -32.81
N THR A 592 33.86 4.46 -34.15
CA THR A 592 35.08 4.34 -34.96
C THR A 592 35.91 5.64 -34.96
N GLN A 593 35.35 6.76 -34.47
CA GLN A 593 36.07 8.02 -34.25
C GLN A 593 36.52 8.24 -32.80
N TRP A 594 36.29 7.29 -31.90
CA TRP A 594 36.86 7.35 -30.56
C TRP A 594 38.30 6.82 -30.60
N GLU A 595 39.26 7.65 -30.23
CA GLU A 595 40.63 7.19 -29.96
C GLU A 595 40.60 6.40 -28.65
N PHE A 596 40.91 5.10 -28.69
CA PHE A 596 40.96 4.23 -27.51
C PHE A 596 42.41 4.08 -27.05
N GLU A 597 42.76 4.67 -25.89
CA GLU A 597 44.02 4.39 -25.20
C GLU A 597 43.73 3.81 -23.81
N ILE A 598 44.12 2.56 -23.58
CA ILE A 598 43.92 1.85 -22.31
C ILE A 598 45.16 2.05 -21.43
N LYS A 599 45.07 3.02 -20.51
CA LYS A 599 46.07 3.31 -19.48
C LYS A 599 45.43 3.18 -18.09
N GLY A 600 45.56 2.00 -17.47
CA GLY A 600 44.88 1.69 -16.20
C GLY A 600 43.47 1.12 -16.38
N GLY A 601 42.78 0.87 -15.28
CA GLY A 601 41.46 0.22 -15.24
C GLY A 601 41.37 -0.83 -14.15
N TRP A 602 40.18 -1.02 -13.56
CA TRP A 602 39.99 -1.85 -12.37
C TRP A 602 40.31 -3.34 -12.63
N LEU A 603 40.02 -3.84 -13.83
CA LEU A 603 40.39 -5.20 -14.25
C LEU A 603 41.90 -5.42 -14.42
N LEU A 604 42.71 -4.37 -14.59
CA LEU A 604 44.16 -4.51 -14.67
C LEU A 604 44.80 -4.70 -13.28
N THR A 605 44.15 -4.19 -12.23
CA THR A 605 44.55 -4.46 -10.83
C THR A 605 43.90 -5.73 -10.27
N HIS A 606 42.80 -6.18 -10.87
CA HIS A 606 42.04 -7.37 -10.48
C HIS A 606 41.90 -8.39 -11.64
N PRO A 607 43.02 -8.91 -12.17
CA PRO A 607 43.03 -9.75 -13.38
C PRO A 607 42.29 -11.07 -13.24
N GLU A 608 42.07 -11.55 -12.01
CA GLU A 608 41.25 -12.72 -11.70
C GLU A 608 39.81 -12.60 -12.21
N PHE A 609 39.22 -11.40 -12.19
CA PHE A 609 37.84 -11.17 -12.64
C PHE A 609 37.70 -10.94 -14.16
N ILE A 610 38.79 -10.86 -14.93
CA ILE A 610 38.73 -10.62 -16.40
C ILE A 610 37.90 -11.70 -17.12
N LYS A 611 37.95 -12.95 -16.62
CA LYS A 611 37.24 -14.08 -17.23
C LYS A 611 35.79 -14.20 -16.79
N ASN A 612 35.40 -13.52 -15.70
CA ASN A 612 34.04 -13.57 -15.18
C ASN A 612 33.07 -12.98 -16.22
N ARG A 613 31.86 -13.51 -16.25
CA ARG A 613 30.78 -13.00 -17.10
C ARG A 613 30.50 -11.56 -16.67
N LEU A 614 30.59 -10.59 -17.58
CA LEU A 614 30.38 -9.18 -17.24
C LEU A 614 28.94 -8.77 -17.55
N TYR A 615 28.30 -8.09 -16.59
CA TYR A 615 27.05 -7.38 -16.79
C TYR A 615 27.22 -5.92 -16.36
N VAL A 616 26.67 -5.00 -17.15
CA VAL A 616 26.64 -3.56 -16.83
C VAL A 616 25.24 -3.19 -16.36
N SER A 617 25.14 -2.38 -15.31
CA SER A 617 23.87 -2.16 -14.62
C SER A 617 23.80 -0.81 -13.91
N GLY A 618 22.59 -0.41 -13.54
CA GLY A 618 22.29 0.81 -12.81
C GLY A 618 20.81 1.14 -12.81
N ASP A 619 20.42 2.19 -12.11
CA ASP A 619 19.04 2.64 -12.00
C ASP A 619 18.86 4.09 -12.48
N SER A 620 17.62 4.53 -12.71
CA SER A 620 17.28 5.94 -12.94
C SER A 620 18.13 6.53 -14.07
N TYR A 621 19.04 7.48 -13.81
CA TYR A 621 19.94 8.05 -14.83
C TYR A 621 20.99 7.07 -15.38
N GLY A 622 21.27 5.97 -14.68
CA GLY A 622 22.01 4.82 -15.19
C GLY A 622 21.41 4.25 -16.48
N GLY A 623 20.10 4.43 -16.69
CA GLY A 623 19.42 4.17 -17.97
C GLY A 623 20.06 4.85 -19.18
N LYS A 624 20.72 6.01 -19.02
CA LYS A 624 21.54 6.65 -20.06
C LYS A 624 22.90 5.96 -20.23
N ILE A 625 23.61 5.76 -19.13
CA ILE A 625 25.04 5.40 -19.12
C ILE A 625 25.25 3.93 -19.48
N VAL A 626 24.46 3.02 -18.90
CA VAL A 626 24.57 1.56 -19.07
C VAL A 626 24.52 1.10 -20.54
N PRO A 627 23.52 1.47 -21.36
CA PRO A 627 23.46 1.04 -22.76
C PRO A 627 24.53 1.71 -23.64
N ILE A 628 25.04 2.88 -23.24
CA ILE A 628 26.20 3.48 -23.90
C ILE A 628 27.42 2.61 -23.60
N LEU A 629 27.77 2.44 -22.31
CA LEU A 629 28.97 1.73 -21.86
C LEU A 629 29.02 0.28 -22.38
N ALA A 630 27.92 -0.46 -22.26
CA ALA A 630 27.83 -1.83 -22.79
C ALA A 630 28.11 -1.88 -24.30
N LEU A 631 27.68 -0.87 -25.08
CA LEU A 631 27.98 -0.79 -26.50
C LEU A 631 29.44 -0.41 -26.78
N GLN A 632 30.08 0.39 -25.92
CA GLN A 632 31.53 0.68 -26.02
C GLN A 632 32.34 -0.60 -25.77
N ILE A 633 32.02 -1.34 -24.72
CA ILE A 633 32.66 -2.62 -24.36
C ILE A 633 32.50 -3.62 -25.51
N ALA A 634 31.29 -3.79 -26.05
CA ALA A 634 31.05 -4.67 -27.19
C ALA A 634 31.91 -4.32 -28.41
N LYS A 635 32.02 -3.03 -28.75
CA LYS A 635 32.84 -2.56 -29.89
C LYS A 635 34.34 -2.67 -29.62
N GLY A 636 34.79 -2.44 -28.38
CA GLY A 636 36.20 -2.63 -27.99
C GLY A 636 36.63 -4.09 -28.11
N ASN A 637 35.78 -5.02 -27.66
CA ASN A 637 36.00 -6.46 -27.84
C ASN A 637 36.04 -6.85 -29.33
N GLU A 638 35.13 -6.32 -30.16
CA GLU A 638 35.12 -6.56 -31.61
C GLU A 638 36.36 -5.99 -32.33
N ALA A 639 36.93 -4.89 -31.80
CA ALA A 639 38.18 -4.30 -32.27
C ALA A 639 39.44 -5.00 -31.71
N GLY A 640 39.29 -5.98 -30.81
CA GLY A 640 40.41 -6.70 -30.18
C GLY A 640 41.19 -5.88 -29.16
N LEU A 641 40.56 -4.91 -28.48
CA LEU A 641 41.17 -4.15 -27.39
C LEU A 641 41.26 -5.00 -26.13
N GLU A 642 42.43 -5.02 -25.49
CA GLU A 642 42.69 -5.76 -24.25
C GLU A 642 42.59 -4.86 -23.01
N PRO A 643 42.00 -5.31 -21.89
CA PRO A 643 41.51 -6.66 -21.64
C PRO A 643 40.16 -6.94 -22.32
N ILE A 644 40.05 -8.07 -23.04
CA ILE A 644 38.77 -8.50 -23.62
C ILE A 644 37.79 -8.85 -22.49
N MET A 645 36.69 -8.11 -22.40
CA MET A 645 35.68 -8.22 -21.35
C MET A 645 34.58 -9.20 -21.74
N SER A 646 34.25 -10.17 -20.88
CA SER A 646 33.25 -11.22 -21.17
C SER A 646 31.78 -10.75 -21.03
N LEU A 647 31.42 -9.61 -21.65
CA LEU A 647 30.08 -9.02 -21.62
C LEU A 647 29.00 -10.01 -22.08
N LYS A 648 27.95 -10.19 -21.27
CA LYS A 648 26.79 -11.05 -21.60
C LYS A 648 25.49 -10.27 -21.79
N GLY A 649 25.31 -9.20 -21.03
CA GLY A 649 24.12 -8.38 -21.09
C GLY A 649 24.21 -7.17 -20.17
N TYR A 650 23.06 -6.56 -19.94
CA TYR A 650 22.92 -5.41 -19.05
C TYR A 650 21.56 -5.41 -18.35
N THR A 651 21.45 -4.74 -17.19
CA THR A 651 20.15 -4.55 -16.52
C THR A 651 19.96 -3.13 -16.01
N VAL A 652 18.79 -2.54 -16.27
CA VAL A 652 18.49 -1.16 -15.86
C VAL A 652 17.14 -1.03 -15.15
N GLY A 653 17.16 -0.44 -13.96
CA GLY A 653 15.98 -0.14 -13.15
C GLY A 653 15.45 1.28 -13.40
N ASN A 654 14.13 1.47 -13.50
CA ASN A 654 13.46 2.77 -13.70
C ASN A 654 14.17 3.70 -14.73
N PRO A 655 14.56 3.21 -15.93
CA PRO A 655 15.60 3.85 -16.72
C PRO A 655 15.16 5.14 -17.41
N VAL A 656 15.90 6.23 -17.16
CA VAL A 656 15.89 7.43 -17.99
C VAL A 656 16.50 7.09 -19.35
N THR A 657 15.72 7.18 -20.43
CA THR A 657 16.20 7.01 -21.80
C THR A 657 16.14 8.31 -22.61
N ASN A 658 15.12 9.14 -22.39
CA ASN A 658 14.94 10.48 -22.94
C ASN A 658 14.14 11.32 -21.93
N GLU A 659 14.78 12.28 -21.27
CA GLU A 659 14.23 12.97 -20.09
C GLU A 659 12.88 13.64 -20.35
N ASP A 660 12.71 14.30 -21.51
CA ASP A 660 11.46 14.95 -21.88
C ASP A 660 10.36 13.91 -22.15
N ALA A 661 10.64 12.85 -22.90
CA ALA A 661 9.66 11.81 -23.25
C ALA A 661 9.25 10.93 -22.06
N ASP A 662 10.18 10.65 -21.15
CA ASP A 662 9.95 9.86 -19.94
C ASP A 662 9.18 10.70 -18.90
N SER A 663 9.59 11.96 -18.67
CA SER A 663 8.89 12.87 -17.77
C SER A 663 7.48 13.22 -18.28
N ASN A 664 7.24 13.16 -19.59
CA ASN A 664 5.92 13.36 -20.19
C ASN A 664 4.89 12.28 -19.77
N GLU A 665 5.32 11.09 -19.35
CA GLU A 665 4.41 10.04 -18.87
C GLU A 665 4.00 10.20 -17.40
N ARG A 666 4.60 11.15 -16.65
CA ARG A 666 4.21 11.42 -15.26
C ARG A 666 2.76 11.87 -15.11
N ILE A 667 2.22 12.67 -16.04
CA ILE A 667 0.83 13.14 -15.99
C ILE A 667 -0.18 12.01 -16.30
N PRO A 668 -0.01 11.19 -17.35
CA PRO A 668 -0.77 9.94 -17.52
C PRO A 668 -0.68 8.99 -16.33
N TYR A 669 0.52 8.80 -15.76
CA TYR A 669 0.73 7.92 -14.61
C TYR A 669 0.04 8.44 -13.33
N ALA A 670 0.18 9.74 -13.03
CA ALA A 670 -0.52 10.41 -11.94
C ALA A 670 -2.05 10.26 -12.04
N HIS A 671 -2.60 10.25 -13.26
CA HIS A 671 -4.03 10.01 -13.49
C HIS A 671 -4.44 8.55 -13.24
N ARG A 672 -3.59 7.57 -13.58
CA ARG A 672 -3.82 6.16 -13.24
C ARG A 672 -3.82 5.96 -11.72
N MET A 673 -2.81 6.47 -11.03
CA MET A 673 -2.57 6.33 -9.58
C MET A 673 -3.40 7.25 -8.68
N ALA A 674 -4.55 7.77 -9.16
CA ALA A 674 -5.45 8.68 -8.42
C ALA A 674 -4.85 10.06 -8.00
N LEU A 675 -3.60 10.37 -8.33
CA LEU A 675 -2.92 11.58 -7.84
C LEU A 675 -3.50 12.86 -8.46
N ILE A 676 -4.11 12.77 -9.65
CA ILE A 676 -4.87 13.85 -10.29
C ILE A 676 -6.24 13.37 -10.78
N SER A 677 -7.24 14.25 -10.68
CA SER A 677 -8.61 13.97 -11.13
C SER A 677 -8.76 13.87 -12.65
N ASP A 678 -9.83 13.21 -13.11
CA ASP A 678 -10.22 13.18 -14.53
C ASP A 678 -10.36 14.58 -15.14
N LYS A 679 -10.78 15.58 -14.34
CA LYS A 679 -10.91 16.97 -14.79
C LYS A 679 -9.54 17.57 -15.03
N GLN A 680 -8.64 17.48 -14.04
CA GLN A 680 -7.25 17.96 -14.14
C GLN A 680 -6.52 17.26 -15.30
N PHE A 681 -6.66 15.94 -15.46
CA PHE A 681 -6.04 15.20 -16.57
C PHE A 681 -6.59 15.61 -17.94
N LYS A 682 -7.93 15.70 -18.10
CA LYS A 682 -8.54 16.16 -19.37
C LYS A 682 -8.10 17.58 -19.71
N GLN A 683 -8.07 18.47 -18.73
CA GLN A 683 -7.64 19.86 -18.89
C GLN A 683 -6.16 19.94 -19.26
N ALA A 684 -5.28 19.26 -18.52
CA ALA A 684 -3.84 19.18 -18.84
C ALA A 684 -3.62 18.66 -20.26
N ARG A 685 -4.31 17.58 -20.65
CA ARG A 685 -4.21 17.01 -22.00
C ARG A 685 -4.64 17.99 -23.10
N ILE A 686 -5.67 18.79 -22.86
CA ILE A 686 -6.15 19.84 -23.79
C ILE A 686 -5.16 21.01 -23.84
N SER A 687 -4.81 21.58 -22.67
CA SER A 687 -3.94 22.76 -22.55
C SER A 687 -2.49 22.52 -22.99
N CYS A 688 -2.02 21.27 -22.92
CA CYS A 688 -0.65 20.90 -23.28
C CYS A 688 -0.59 20.08 -24.58
N ASN A 689 -1.73 19.78 -25.22
CA ASN A 689 -1.83 18.91 -26.41
C ASN A 689 -1.10 17.55 -26.24
N GLY A 690 -1.14 16.98 -25.03
CA GLY A 690 -0.41 15.76 -24.66
C GLY A 690 1.10 15.88 -24.47
N GLN A 691 1.68 17.08 -24.60
CA GLN A 691 3.10 17.39 -24.35
C GLN A 691 3.23 18.26 -23.09
N TYR A 692 3.40 17.63 -21.93
CA TYR A 692 3.42 18.29 -20.61
C TYR A 692 4.79 18.88 -20.26
N VAL A 693 5.87 18.34 -20.87
CA VAL A 693 7.23 18.88 -20.76
C VAL A 693 7.47 19.86 -21.91
N ASN A 694 8.05 21.03 -21.60
CA ASN A 694 8.35 22.09 -22.58
C ASN A 694 7.20 22.40 -23.59
N PRO A 695 5.95 22.60 -23.12
CA PRO A 695 4.78 22.77 -23.99
C PRO A 695 4.89 23.98 -24.93
N LYS A 696 4.71 23.75 -26.23
CA LYS A 696 4.88 24.77 -27.28
C LYS A 696 3.79 25.87 -27.32
N GLN A 697 2.77 25.82 -26.46
CA GLN A 697 1.69 26.80 -26.42
C GLN A 697 1.83 27.79 -25.26
N SER A 698 1.79 29.10 -25.55
CA SER A 698 2.02 30.18 -24.59
C SER A 698 0.98 30.29 -23.45
N GLY A 699 -0.14 29.56 -23.52
CA GLY A 699 -1.15 29.50 -22.45
C GLY A 699 -0.94 28.38 -21.41
N SER A 700 -0.02 27.44 -21.66
CA SER A 700 0.20 26.25 -20.83
C SER A 700 0.98 26.53 -19.52
N THR A 701 1.82 27.56 -19.52
CA THR A 701 2.75 27.92 -18.43
C THR A 701 2.06 28.38 -17.14
N ARG A 702 0.76 28.67 -17.16
CA ARG A 702 -0.01 29.07 -15.97
C ARG A 702 -0.58 27.91 -15.14
N PHE A 703 -0.56 26.69 -15.66
CA PHE A 703 -1.26 25.54 -15.04
C PHE A 703 -0.31 24.42 -14.59
N LEU A 704 0.89 24.33 -15.16
CA LEU A 704 1.91 23.36 -14.78
C LEU A 704 2.47 23.55 -13.36
N PRO A 705 2.82 24.78 -12.90
CA PRO A 705 3.47 24.93 -11.60
C PRO A 705 2.66 24.39 -10.41
N SER A 706 1.35 24.60 -10.40
CA SER A 706 0.47 24.11 -9.32
C SER A 706 0.18 22.60 -9.37
N LEU A 707 0.53 21.91 -10.46
CA LEU A 707 0.38 20.46 -10.62
C LEU A 707 1.71 19.72 -10.48
N VAL A 708 2.85 20.40 -10.67
CA VAL A 708 4.18 19.79 -10.80
C VAL A 708 5.17 20.28 -9.74
N ASP A 709 5.19 21.56 -9.39
CA ASP A 709 6.36 22.14 -8.68
C ASP A 709 6.31 22.01 -7.14
N ASP A 710 5.20 21.56 -6.55
CA ASP A 710 5.05 21.35 -5.09
C ASP A 710 4.70 19.90 -4.73
N PRO A 711 3.70 19.24 -5.36
CA PRO A 711 3.36 17.86 -5.02
C PRO A 711 4.34 16.83 -5.63
N ILE A 712 4.80 17.04 -6.87
CA ILE A 712 5.53 15.99 -7.60
C ILE A 712 6.98 15.86 -7.13
N ASP A 713 7.66 16.94 -6.72
CA ASP A 713 9.01 16.81 -6.14
C ASP A 713 8.98 16.20 -4.72
N PHE A 714 7.87 16.29 -3.98
CA PHE A 714 7.64 15.51 -2.75
C PHE A 714 7.30 14.03 -3.02
N LEU A 715 6.49 13.75 -4.06
CA LEU A 715 6.16 12.39 -4.52
C LEU A 715 7.28 11.73 -5.35
N SER A 716 8.35 12.47 -5.65
CA SER A 716 9.53 12.03 -6.40
C SER A 716 10.57 11.31 -5.52
N LEU A 717 10.32 11.20 -4.22
CA LEU A 717 11.10 10.37 -3.32
C LEU A 717 10.64 8.92 -3.50
N SER A 718 11.55 8.11 -4.03
CA SER A 718 11.34 6.75 -4.57
C SER A 718 10.56 5.81 -3.65
N SER A 719 9.69 4.99 -4.25
CA SER A 719 8.75 4.06 -3.60
C SER A 719 7.61 4.74 -2.82
N LEU A 720 6.37 4.26 -3.03
CA LEU A 720 5.18 4.82 -2.38
C LEU A 720 4.64 3.95 -1.22
N ASN A 721 5.35 2.86 -0.89
CA ASN A 721 4.97 1.90 0.16
C ASN A 721 6.04 1.73 1.25
N GLU A 722 7.29 2.16 1.04
CA GLU A 722 8.25 2.17 2.16
C GLU A 722 7.79 3.17 3.25
N PRO A 723 8.01 2.86 4.55
CA PRO A 723 7.94 3.88 5.58
C PRO A 723 8.84 5.03 5.15
N PRO A 724 8.44 6.29 5.40
CA PRO A 724 8.79 7.42 4.58
C PRO A 724 10.26 7.45 4.15
N PHE A 725 10.52 7.80 2.89
CA PHE A 725 11.77 8.45 2.50
C PHE A 725 11.86 9.78 3.26
N ARG A 726 12.19 9.68 4.55
CA ARG A 726 12.33 10.79 5.46
C ARG A 726 13.52 11.62 4.99
N ASP A 727 13.55 12.87 5.40
CA ASP A 727 14.83 13.57 5.56
C ASP A 727 15.80 12.67 6.36
N ASP A 728 15.30 11.90 7.32
CA ASP A 728 16.08 10.90 8.06
C ASP A 728 16.85 9.93 7.16
N ASN A 729 16.37 9.38 6.02
CA ASN A 729 17.24 8.51 5.20
C ASN A 729 18.47 9.29 4.68
N TYR A 730 18.28 10.55 4.28
CA TYR A 730 19.40 11.42 3.93
C TYR A 730 20.27 11.74 5.16
N VAL A 731 19.67 12.05 6.32
CA VAL A 731 20.38 12.35 7.57
C VAL A 731 21.17 11.13 8.07
N THR A 732 20.59 9.93 8.10
CA THR A 732 21.20 8.64 8.46
C THR A 732 22.46 8.37 7.63
N SER A 733 22.37 8.37 6.30
CA SER A 733 23.57 8.24 5.45
C SER A 733 24.55 9.41 5.59
N ASN A 734 24.06 10.64 5.78
CA ASN A 734 24.95 11.79 5.95
C ASN A 734 25.65 11.75 7.32
N VAL A 735 25.01 11.26 8.37
CA VAL A 735 25.58 11.09 9.72
C VAL A 735 26.62 9.97 9.68
N TRP A 736 26.30 8.85 9.03
CA TRP A 736 27.22 7.73 8.88
C TRP A 736 28.43 8.06 7.99
N ALA A 737 28.21 8.61 6.79
CA ALA A 737 29.28 8.87 5.82
C ALA A 737 30.14 10.11 6.18
N ASN A 738 29.68 10.95 7.10
CA ASN A 738 30.43 12.11 7.61
C ASN A 738 30.90 11.93 9.06
N ASP A 739 31.10 10.69 9.51
CA ASP A 739 31.85 10.38 10.74
C ASP A 739 33.23 11.08 10.74
N GLU A 740 33.84 11.24 11.92
CA GLU A 740 35.05 12.04 12.18
C GLU A 740 36.34 11.42 11.57
N THR A 741 36.24 10.70 10.44
CA THR A 741 37.34 9.98 9.75
C THR A 741 37.35 9.95 8.18
N GLY A 742 36.64 10.81 7.42
CA GLY A 742 36.66 10.83 5.91
C GLY A 742 37.29 12.06 5.20
N THR A 743 38.23 11.89 4.25
CA THR A 743 39.20 12.95 3.78
C THR A 743 38.64 14.06 2.89
N VAL A 744 37.48 13.86 2.27
CA VAL A 744 37.06 14.60 1.06
C VAL A 744 35.75 15.33 1.30
N GLY A 745 35.85 16.59 1.77
CA GLY A 745 34.71 17.48 1.92
C GLY A 745 33.63 16.97 2.88
N ASP A 746 32.40 17.44 2.66
CA ASP A 746 31.20 16.79 3.18
C ASP A 746 30.70 15.81 2.12
N TRP A 747 30.45 14.55 2.48
CA TRP A 747 29.76 13.61 1.62
C TRP A 747 28.32 14.10 1.43
N ILE A 748 27.92 14.22 0.16
CA ILE A 748 26.58 14.61 -0.27
C ILE A 748 26.07 13.50 -1.18
N ARG A 749 24.94 12.86 -0.81
CA ARG A 749 24.34 11.75 -1.57
C ARG A 749 24.23 12.00 -3.07
N CYS A 750 23.83 13.21 -3.46
CA CYS A 750 23.81 13.69 -4.85
C CYS A 750 24.20 15.18 -4.94
N ASN A 751 25.38 15.48 -5.50
CA ASN A 751 25.84 16.85 -5.73
C ASN A 751 25.13 17.51 -6.91
N ARG A 752 23.97 18.13 -6.66
CA ARG A 752 23.17 18.85 -7.68
C ARG A 752 23.84 20.11 -8.24
N SER A 753 24.96 20.57 -7.67
CA SER A 753 25.76 21.69 -8.19
C SER A 753 26.86 21.25 -9.16
N PHE A 754 26.99 19.94 -9.42
CA PHE A 754 27.91 19.40 -10.41
C PHE A 754 27.51 19.81 -11.84
N ILE A 755 28.46 20.40 -12.57
CA ILE A 755 28.25 20.83 -13.96
C ILE A 755 28.37 19.59 -14.86
N TYR A 756 27.24 19.14 -15.42
CA TYR A 756 27.17 17.99 -16.30
C TYR A 756 26.49 18.36 -17.63
N GLU A 757 27.21 18.27 -18.75
CA GLU A 757 26.62 18.48 -20.09
C GLU A 757 25.80 17.25 -20.50
N LYS A 758 24.52 17.47 -20.79
CA LYS A 758 23.58 16.42 -21.25
C LYS A 758 23.52 16.40 -22.77
N ASP A 759 24.57 15.85 -23.39
CA ASP A 759 24.77 15.89 -24.84
C ASP A 759 23.99 14.82 -25.62
N ILE A 760 23.60 13.71 -24.98
CA ILE A 760 22.84 12.61 -25.60
C ILE A 760 21.34 12.66 -25.24
N GLU A 761 20.53 13.17 -26.17
CA GLU A 761 19.08 13.34 -26.02
C GLU A 761 18.33 12.01 -25.79
N SER A 762 18.67 10.94 -26.51
CA SER A 762 18.00 9.63 -26.41
C SER A 762 18.96 8.46 -26.58
N VAL A 763 18.81 7.42 -25.75
CA VAL A 763 19.61 6.18 -25.82
C VAL A 763 18.84 4.96 -26.37
N VAL A 764 17.60 5.11 -26.81
CA VAL A 764 16.78 4.00 -27.37
C VAL A 764 17.49 3.27 -28.52
N LYS A 765 18.22 4.00 -29.38
CA LYS A 765 19.05 3.41 -30.46
C LYS A 765 20.22 2.55 -29.95
N TYR A 766 20.72 2.78 -28.73
CA TYR A 766 21.81 1.99 -28.13
C TYR A 766 21.28 0.65 -27.62
N HIS A 767 20.12 0.65 -26.94
CA HIS A 767 19.38 -0.58 -26.59
C HIS A 767 19.07 -1.44 -27.81
N GLN A 768 18.65 -0.82 -28.92
CA GLN A 768 18.45 -1.51 -30.20
C GLN A 768 19.74 -2.16 -30.69
N ASN A 769 20.84 -1.40 -30.75
CA ASN A 769 22.13 -1.89 -31.24
C ASN A 769 22.67 -3.08 -30.43
N LEU A 770 22.51 -3.05 -29.10
CA LEU A 770 22.88 -4.15 -28.21
C LEU A 770 22.03 -5.40 -28.44
N SER A 771 20.71 -5.23 -28.57
CA SER A 771 19.77 -6.32 -28.84
C SER A 771 20.10 -7.01 -30.17
N ASP A 772 20.37 -6.24 -31.23
CA ASP A 772 20.72 -6.74 -32.56
C ASP A 772 22.13 -7.38 -32.61
N ARG A 773 23.00 -7.03 -31.67
CA ARG A 773 24.30 -7.68 -31.48
C ARG A 773 24.23 -9.02 -30.75
N GLY A 774 23.13 -9.32 -30.05
CA GLY A 774 22.97 -10.57 -29.31
C GLY A 774 23.07 -10.44 -27.79
N PHE A 775 23.16 -9.21 -27.25
CA PHE A 775 23.29 -9.02 -25.81
C PHE A 775 21.93 -9.06 -25.12
N GLN A 776 21.86 -9.78 -24.00
CA GLN A 776 20.64 -9.88 -23.20
C GLN A 776 20.38 -8.60 -22.42
N ALA A 777 19.10 -8.30 -22.16
CA ALA A 777 18.69 -7.14 -21.38
C ALA A 777 17.62 -7.53 -20.35
N LEU A 778 17.78 -7.06 -19.10
CA LEU A 778 16.70 -7.05 -18.12
C LEU A 778 16.38 -5.59 -17.76
N VAL A 779 15.24 -5.09 -18.21
CA VAL A 779 14.74 -3.76 -17.83
C VAL A 779 13.67 -3.96 -16.78
N TYR A 780 13.72 -3.21 -15.68
CA TYR A 780 12.66 -3.28 -14.66
C TYR A 780 12.22 -1.90 -14.20
N SER A 781 10.99 -1.79 -13.70
CA SER A 781 10.47 -0.56 -13.10
C SER A 781 9.56 -0.83 -11.91
N GLY A 782 9.63 0.00 -10.88
CA GLY A 782 8.66 0.00 -9.79
C GLY A 782 7.28 0.37 -10.30
N ASP A 783 6.24 -0.38 -9.92
CA ASP A 783 4.85 -0.04 -10.25
C ASP A 783 4.39 1.28 -9.59
N HIS A 784 5.05 1.65 -8.50
CA HIS A 784 4.88 2.87 -7.72
C HIS A 784 5.91 3.98 -8.01
N ASP A 785 6.80 3.84 -9.02
CA ASP A 785 7.77 4.90 -9.36
C ASP A 785 7.09 6.05 -10.13
N MET A 786 7.05 7.25 -9.53
CA MET A 786 6.59 8.48 -10.20
C MET A 786 7.71 9.30 -10.85
N ARG A 787 8.98 9.06 -10.49
CA ARG A 787 10.15 9.72 -11.10
C ARG A 787 10.29 9.28 -12.55
N ILE A 788 10.30 7.98 -12.81
CA ILE A 788 10.31 7.36 -14.14
C ILE A 788 9.27 6.24 -14.16
N PRO A 789 8.00 6.58 -14.47
CA PRO A 789 6.92 5.61 -14.50
C PRO A 789 7.20 4.40 -15.40
N TYR A 790 6.78 3.22 -14.96
CA TYR A 790 6.83 1.99 -15.79
C TYR A 790 6.19 2.18 -17.19
N MET A 791 5.23 3.10 -17.31
CA MET A 791 4.63 3.53 -18.57
C MET A 791 5.64 4.17 -19.54
N ALA A 792 6.57 5.00 -19.05
CA ALA A 792 7.66 5.56 -19.84
C ALA A 792 8.56 4.42 -20.37
N THR A 793 8.89 3.48 -19.49
CA THR A 793 9.71 2.32 -19.82
C THR A 793 9.09 1.47 -20.93
N LEU A 794 7.82 1.10 -20.79
CA LEU A 794 7.06 0.40 -21.83
C LEU A 794 6.95 1.20 -23.14
N LYS A 795 6.79 2.53 -23.06
CA LYS A 795 6.66 3.40 -24.23
C LYS A 795 7.92 3.46 -25.10
N TRP A 796 9.11 3.35 -24.52
CA TRP A 796 10.35 3.27 -25.32
C TRP A 796 10.71 1.85 -25.74
N ILE A 797 10.40 0.81 -24.95
CA ILE A 797 10.57 -0.59 -25.35
C ILE A 797 9.75 -0.89 -26.61
N ARG A 798 8.52 -0.36 -26.70
CA ARG A 798 7.67 -0.45 -27.92
C ARG A 798 8.32 0.16 -29.18
N GLN A 799 9.26 1.10 -29.04
CA GLN A 799 10.00 1.70 -30.16
C GLN A 799 11.13 0.81 -30.69
N LEU A 800 11.59 -0.17 -29.91
CA LEU A 800 12.58 -1.16 -30.36
C LEU A 800 12.02 -2.17 -31.38
N ASN A 801 10.70 -2.22 -31.58
CA ASN A 801 10.05 -3.10 -32.57
C ASN A 801 10.46 -4.59 -32.42
N LEU A 802 10.72 -5.03 -31.19
CA LEU A 802 11.02 -6.42 -30.84
C LEU A 802 9.76 -7.30 -31.01
N SER A 803 9.94 -8.62 -31.13
CA SER A 803 8.82 -9.58 -31.11
C SER A 803 8.60 -10.10 -29.70
N VAL A 804 7.36 -10.04 -29.20
CA VAL A 804 6.96 -10.70 -27.95
C VAL A 804 7.16 -12.22 -28.10
N ASN A 805 7.95 -12.80 -27.22
CA ASN A 805 8.26 -14.22 -27.14
C ASN A 805 7.54 -14.88 -25.95
N ASP A 806 7.34 -14.16 -24.85
CA ASP A 806 6.42 -14.55 -23.77
C ASP A 806 5.56 -13.35 -23.33
N GLU A 807 4.25 -13.55 -23.25
CA GLU A 807 3.30 -12.46 -22.95
C GLU A 807 3.28 -12.13 -21.45
N TRP A 808 2.82 -10.90 -21.13
CA TRP A 808 2.68 -10.35 -19.79
C TRP A 808 2.18 -11.36 -18.74
N ARG A 809 3.11 -11.88 -17.92
CA ARG A 809 2.88 -12.91 -16.90
C ARG A 809 3.33 -12.42 -15.53
N ALA A 810 2.55 -12.69 -14.50
CA ALA A 810 2.97 -12.46 -13.12
C ALA A 810 4.21 -13.32 -12.76
N TRP A 811 5.21 -12.71 -12.13
CA TRP A 811 6.30 -13.42 -11.45
C TRP A 811 6.08 -13.38 -9.93
N THR A 812 6.59 -14.40 -9.23
CA THR A 812 6.23 -14.60 -7.82
C THR A 812 7.42 -14.81 -6.89
N VAL A 813 7.34 -14.19 -5.72
CA VAL A 813 8.22 -14.42 -4.56
C VAL A 813 7.34 -14.86 -3.40
N ASP A 814 7.70 -15.94 -2.71
CA ASP A 814 6.92 -16.54 -1.59
C ASP A 814 5.46 -16.89 -1.97
N GLY A 815 5.23 -17.29 -3.22
CA GLY A 815 3.91 -17.61 -3.77
C GLY A 815 3.02 -16.40 -4.09
N GLN A 816 3.54 -15.18 -3.97
CA GLN A 816 2.83 -13.91 -4.17
C GLN A 816 3.24 -13.24 -5.47
N VAL A 817 2.35 -12.52 -6.15
CA VAL A 817 2.74 -11.63 -7.27
C VAL A 817 3.70 -10.55 -6.75
N ALA A 818 4.95 -10.63 -7.19
CA ALA A 818 5.98 -9.63 -6.94
C ALA A 818 6.11 -8.63 -8.11
N GLY A 819 5.35 -8.87 -9.19
CA GLY A 819 5.21 -7.99 -10.35
C GLY A 819 4.90 -8.79 -11.60
N TYR A 820 5.13 -8.23 -12.78
CA TYR A 820 4.80 -8.85 -14.07
C TYR A 820 5.95 -8.72 -15.07
N THR A 821 6.25 -9.79 -15.81
CA THR A 821 7.27 -9.83 -16.86
C THR A 821 6.67 -9.95 -18.26
N GLU A 822 7.27 -9.28 -19.23
CA GLU A 822 7.06 -9.54 -20.67
C GLU A 822 8.42 -9.78 -21.33
N LEU A 823 8.55 -10.88 -22.09
CA LEU A 823 9.80 -11.29 -22.71
C LEU A 823 9.73 -11.03 -24.21
N TYR A 824 10.69 -10.25 -24.70
CA TYR A 824 10.85 -9.90 -26.11
C TYR A 824 12.11 -10.55 -26.70
N LYS A 825 12.14 -10.68 -28.03
CA LYS A 825 13.33 -11.08 -28.80
C LYS A 825 13.64 -10.10 -29.93
N SER A 826 14.93 -9.90 -30.22
CA SER A 826 15.35 -9.21 -31.45
C SER A 826 14.96 -10.03 -32.68
N LYS A 827 14.67 -9.31 -33.78
CA LYS A 827 14.36 -9.89 -35.10
C LYS A 827 15.62 -10.25 -35.89
N ILE A 828 16.81 -9.89 -35.39
CA ILE A 828 18.10 -10.08 -36.08
C ILE A 828 18.92 -11.22 -35.45
N LYS A 829 18.93 -11.32 -34.11
CA LYS A 829 19.54 -12.42 -33.36
C LYS A 829 18.61 -12.85 -32.23
N GLU A 830 18.74 -14.11 -31.78
CA GLU A 830 18.02 -14.63 -30.60
C GLU A 830 18.62 -14.06 -29.30
N ALA A 831 18.43 -12.75 -29.08
CA ALA A 831 18.72 -12.06 -27.84
C ALA A 831 17.43 -11.89 -27.04
N ASP A 832 17.44 -12.33 -25.78
CA ASP A 832 16.34 -12.13 -24.85
C ASP A 832 16.39 -10.72 -24.25
N PHE A 833 15.28 -10.00 -24.36
CA PHE A 833 15.07 -8.69 -23.77
C PHE A 833 13.84 -8.79 -22.87
N MET A 834 14.03 -8.79 -21.55
CA MET A 834 12.96 -8.89 -20.58
C MET A 834 12.60 -7.52 -20.03
N PHE A 835 11.30 -7.22 -19.95
CA PHE A 835 10.77 -6.16 -19.10
C PHE A 835 10.11 -6.76 -17.85
N ALA A 836 10.29 -6.14 -16.68
CA ALA A 836 9.63 -6.52 -15.44
C ALA A 836 9.04 -5.29 -14.71
N THR A 837 7.79 -5.34 -14.27
CA THR A 837 7.37 -4.50 -13.14
C THR A 837 7.79 -5.14 -11.83
N VAL A 838 8.14 -4.32 -10.84
CA VAL A 838 8.37 -4.70 -9.45
C VAL A 838 7.29 -4.06 -8.61
N LYS A 839 6.52 -4.88 -7.91
CA LYS A 839 5.46 -4.47 -6.99
C LYS A 839 6.10 -3.92 -5.72
N ALA A 840 5.85 -2.67 -5.38
CA ALA A 840 6.26 -2.13 -4.08
C ALA A 840 5.56 -2.93 -2.96
N ARG A 841 6.35 -3.52 -2.05
CA ARG A 841 5.85 -4.17 -0.83
C ARG A 841 5.71 -3.14 0.28
#